data_AF-A0A1X0Y7X3-F1
#
_entry.id   AF-A0A1X0Y7X3-F1
#
_cell.length_a   1.000
_cell.length_b   1.000
_cell.length_c   1.000
_cell.angle_alpha   90.00
_cell.angle_beta   90.00
_cell.angle_gamma   90.00
#
_symmetry.space_group_name_H-M   'P 1'
#
loop_
_entity.id
_entity.type
_entity.pdbx_description
1 polymer ?
#
loop_
_entity_poly.entity_id
_entity_poly.type
_entity_poly.pdbx_seq_one_letter_code
_entity_poly.pdbx_strand_id
1 'polypeptide(L)'
;MKNLWPLFKRELAGYFVTPLAYVFIVIFLVLTGVFTFYLGGFFQRGQADLQAFFLWHPWLFLLLVPALGMRLWAEERKTGTIELLLTLPVSMTEAVLAKFLAAWAMIAISLALTFPIWISVNLLGNPDNGVIIANYLGSLLMAGAYLAVAACLSATTRNQVIAFVLSTLACFAFLLAGFPLVLDFFRPWLPQAALDAIASLSFLSHFETITRGMIDLRDLLFFVSFILLWLYLGAWVISRKKASGGYRTRSGSGLFSRGGLLGALLLFLLLNVAVSPLLRGLRLDLTEQRLNTLSSGTRHILAGIDKPLSLKFFLSREQIKQVPGLESFAERVATLLDEYANLADGRLTIEQIDPEPFSEAEDEAVRFGLRGVQITAGGDSIYFGLVGELDGRRKVIPFFQPERERFLEYDLSQLLYQLVHPKKLVVGLLSGAPIEGGFTPGPNPRMQRPWLILDQLRRQFEIRTLPRTAEPIADDVDLLMLVHPAGLDAETLYAVDQYLLRGGKALIFADPLSEASAEGNPAGAINSNPDFERLLAAWGIAMEPGKVVGDLPQSHKVNYQGRLRSMQINYLPWLNIGRNSLADDDVITSQLGNLNLATAGALRPLKGAKTVFTPLIKSSDQAMLIDAAKIAFAPNPAKLLADFKPAGKPFVLAARIDGEIVSAFPEGRPKAATETKAAAKEKKPVAEHLAKSKGPVHLVVIADSDLLQDRFWVQATSVFGGSLAIPISANADLAANAIESLGGSPDLISVRSRGSYRRPFTLVAELQRKAEMRFRAKEQELTDKLRETESKLNELQRGRDDSGATTLTAEQQRELDRFLAEKVKFRKQLRAVQYQLRAEIDNLEAMLKVFNILFVPGLIALIAFVAWVIRRARGREY
;
A
#
# COMPACT_ATOMS: atom_id res chain seq x y z
N MET A 1 -25.52 -10.10 42.99
CA MET A 1 -24.10 -10.10 43.40
C MET A 1 -23.80 -8.83 44.20
N LYS A 2 -24.24 -8.73 45.46
CA LYS A 2 -24.06 -7.49 46.26
C LYS A 2 -22.62 -7.31 46.75
N ASN A 3 -21.84 -8.40 46.84
CA ASN A 3 -20.51 -8.42 47.45
C ASN A 3 -19.35 -8.38 46.43
N LEU A 4 -19.64 -8.46 45.12
CA LEU A 4 -18.61 -8.49 44.06
C LEU A 4 -17.77 -7.20 44.01
N TRP A 5 -18.42 -6.04 44.02
CA TRP A 5 -17.73 -4.76 43.87
C TRP A 5 -16.83 -4.39 45.06
N PRO A 6 -17.27 -4.55 46.34
CA PRO A 6 -16.40 -4.38 47.49
C PRO A 6 -15.18 -5.32 47.44
N LEU A 7 -15.38 -6.58 47.03
CA LEU A 7 -14.32 -7.56 46.93
C LEU A 7 -13.32 -7.20 45.83
N PHE A 8 -13.80 -6.84 44.64
CA PHE A 8 -12.96 -6.37 43.54
C PHE A 8 -12.09 -5.19 43.95
N LYS A 9 -12.68 -4.18 44.63
CA LYS A 9 -11.92 -3.02 45.14
C LYS A 9 -10.82 -3.43 46.11
N ARG A 10 -11.12 -4.36 47.03
CA ARG A 10 -10.16 -4.89 47.99
C ARG A 10 -9.00 -5.59 47.29
N GLU A 11 -9.29 -6.49 46.36
CA GLU A 11 -8.28 -7.24 45.59
C GLU A 11 -7.42 -6.30 44.73
N LEU A 12 -8.05 -5.35 44.02
CA LEU A 12 -7.35 -4.38 43.20
C LEU A 12 -6.42 -3.50 44.04
N ALA A 13 -6.91 -2.99 45.17
CA ALA A 13 -6.08 -2.21 46.10
C ALA A 13 -4.91 -3.04 46.64
N GLY A 14 -5.14 -4.32 46.97
CA GLY A 14 -4.10 -5.23 47.46
C GLY A 14 -2.89 -5.34 46.51
N TYR A 15 -3.12 -5.32 45.19
CA TYR A 15 -2.05 -5.35 44.22
C TYR A 15 -1.14 -4.11 44.27
N PHE A 16 -1.70 -2.91 44.46
CA PHE A 16 -0.94 -1.65 44.52
C PHE A 16 -0.38 -1.31 45.90
N VAL A 17 -0.81 -2.02 46.95
CA VAL A 17 -0.19 -1.96 48.28
C VAL A 17 1.18 -2.66 48.26
N THR A 18 1.29 -3.76 47.51
CA THR A 18 2.55 -4.48 47.32
C THR A 18 3.37 -3.92 46.14
N PRO A 19 4.70 -4.07 46.13
CA PRO A 19 5.52 -3.63 44.99
C PRO A 19 5.25 -4.43 43.71
N LEU A 20 4.53 -5.56 43.76
CA LEU A 20 4.44 -6.47 42.63
C LEU A 20 3.68 -5.90 41.43
N ALA A 21 2.64 -5.08 41.64
CA ALA A 21 1.94 -4.43 40.53
C ALA A 21 2.87 -3.47 39.77
N TYR A 22 3.66 -2.67 40.48
CA TYR A 22 4.63 -1.76 39.88
C TYR A 22 5.72 -2.50 39.13
N VAL A 23 6.27 -3.59 39.70
CA VAL A 23 7.28 -4.43 39.05
C VAL A 23 6.72 -5.05 37.76
N PHE A 24 5.51 -5.60 37.81
CA PHE A 24 4.84 -6.17 36.63
C PHE A 24 4.65 -5.12 35.53
N ILE A 25 4.09 -3.95 35.86
CA ILE A 25 3.87 -2.85 34.91
C ILE A 25 5.19 -2.40 34.28
N VAL A 26 6.22 -2.17 35.08
CA VAL A 26 7.53 -1.73 34.57
C VAL A 26 8.15 -2.77 33.63
N ILE A 27 8.15 -4.05 34.02
CA ILE A 27 8.67 -5.13 33.17
C ILE A 27 7.86 -5.22 31.87
N PHE A 28 6.54 -5.15 31.94
CA PHE A 28 5.66 -5.18 30.77
C PHE A 28 5.96 -4.02 29.81
N LEU A 29 6.06 -2.79 30.31
CA LEU A 29 6.33 -1.59 29.50
C LEU A 29 7.72 -1.64 28.85
N VAL A 30 8.74 -2.07 29.59
CA VAL A 30 10.11 -2.18 29.06
C VAL A 30 10.18 -3.29 28.00
N LEU A 31 9.64 -4.48 28.27
CA LEU A 31 9.69 -5.59 27.33
C LEU A 31 8.89 -5.29 26.06
N THR A 32 7.67 -4.74 26.18
CA THR A 32 6.88 -4.34 25.00
C THR A 32 7.63 -3.33 24.14
N GLY A 33 8.24 -2.29 24.75
CA GLY A 33 9.04 -1.31 24.02
C GLY A 33 10.28 -1.94 23.35
N VAL A 34 11.06 -2.74 24.08
CA VAL A 34 12.27 -3.39 23.54
C VAL A 34 11.93 -4.32 22.39
N PHE A 35 10.91 -5.16 22.54
CA PHE A 35 10.51 -6.10 21.50
C PHE A 35 9.98 -5.38 20.26
N THR A 36 9.25 -4.28 20.43
CA THR A 36 8.75 -3.48 19.29
C THR A 36 9.88 -2.86 18.47
N PHE A 37 10.84 -2.21 19.14
CA PHE A 37 11.84 -1.42 18.44
C PHE A 37 13.08 -2.21 17.99
N TYR A 38 13.49 -3.23 18.75
CA TYR A 38 14.71 -3.99 18.44
C TYR A 38 14.41 -5.31 17.74
N LEU A 39 13.45 -6.10 18.23
CA LEU A 39 13.11 -7.38 17.60
C LEU A 39 12.09 -7.24 16.46
N GLY A 40 11.13 -6.32 16.59
CA GLY A 40 10.07 -6.09 15.61
C GLY A 40 10.45 -5.13 14.48
N GLY A 41 11.64 -4.52 14.52
CA GLY A 41 12.14 -3.67 13.45
C GLY A 41 11.25 -2.47 13.10
N PHE A 42 10.53 -1.89 14.07
CA PHE A 42 9.50 -0.85 13.83
C PHE A 42 9.94 0.26 12.85
N PHE A 43 11.14 0.82 13.03
CA PHE A 43 11.65 1.88 12.17
C PHE A 43 12.11 1.38 10.78
N GLN A 44 12.63 0.16 10.70
CA GLN A 44 13.13 -0.45 9.46
C GLN A 44 12.01 -0.71 8.45
N ARG A 45 10.77 -0.92 8.93
CA ARG A 45 9.60 -1.10 8.07
C ARG A 45 9.20 0.16 7.32
N GLY A 46 9.57 1.35 7.81
CA GLY A 46 9.21 2.63 7.20
C GLY A 46 7.69 2.93 7.19
N GLN A 47 6.90 2.20 7.99
CA GLN A 47 5.44 2.27 8.03
C GLN A 47 4.93 2.72 9.41
N ALA A 48 4.08 3.74 9.40
CA ALA A 48 3.36 4.30 10.54
C ALA A 48 2.17 3.40 10.90
N ASP A 49 2.45 2.20 11.41
CA ASP A 49 1.47 1.28 12.00
C ASP A 49 2.07 0.60 13.25
N LEU A 50 1.22 0.02 14.11
CA LEU A 50 1.64 -0.67 15.34
C LEU A 50 1.67 -2.19 15.22
N GLN A 51 1.73 -2.77 14.02
CA GLN A 51 1.75 -4.23 13.86
C GLN A 51 2.98 -4.84 14.56
N ALA A 52 4.17 -4.23 14.45
CA ALA A 52 5.37 -4.67 15.16
C ALA A 52 5.24 -4.66 16.69
N PHE A 53 4.37 -3.80 17.24
CA PHE A 53 4.07 -3.74 18.67
C PHE A 53 3.14 -4.89 19.08
N PHE A 54 2.03 -5.08 18.35
CA PHE A 54 1.03 -6.10 18.68
C PHE A 54 1.49 -7.54 18.39
N LEU A 55 2.39 -7.74 17.43
CA LEU A 55 2.96 -9.04 17.08
C LEU A 55 3.56 -9.78 18.29
N TRP A 56 4.15 -9.05 19.23
CA TRP A 56 4.83 -9.63 20.40
C TRP A 56 3.92 -9.83 21.61
N HIS A 57 2.67 -9.35 21.59
CA HIS A 57 1.76 -9.48 22.73
C HIS A 57 1.46 -10.93 23.13
N PRO A 58 1.16 -11.88 22.20
CA PRO A 58 0.90 -13.28 22.56
C PRO A 58 2.09 -13.91 23.32
N TRP A 59 3.31 -13.59 22.89
CA TRP A 59 4.55 -14.11 23.46
C TRP A 59 4.89 -13.48 24.81
N LEU A 60 4.68 -12.17 24.96
CA LEU A 60 4.89 -11.49 26.23
C LEU A 60 3.87 -11.92 27.29
N PHE A 61 2.59 -12.09 26.90
CA PHE A 61 1.55 -12.56 27.81
C PHE A 61 1.76 -14.00 28.26
N LEU A 62 2.33 -14.85 27.40
CA LEU A 62 2.67 -16.23 27.76
C LEU A 62 3.54 -16.34 29.00
N LEU A 63 4.46 -15.40 29.21
CA LEU A 63 5.30 -15.38 30.40
C LEU A 63 4.70 -14.53 31.51
N LEU A 64 4.26 -13.31 31.19
CA LEU A 64 3.90 -12.31 32.19
C LEU A 64 2.55 -12.60 32.84
N VAL A 65 1.54 -13.02 32.08
CA VAL A 65 0.18 -13.23 32.61
C VAL A 65 0.12 -14.43 33.57
N PRO A 66 0.72 -15.61 33.27
CA PRO A 66 0.87 -16.68 34.26
C PRO A 66 1.62 -16.27 35.52
N ALA A 67 2.66 -15.43 35.41
CA ALA A 67 3.39 -14.93 36.58
C ALA A 67 2.52 -14.01 37.45
N LEU A 68 1.60 -13.25 36.84
CA LEU A 68 0.60 -12.50 37.58
C LEU A 68 -0.45 -13.42 38.22
N GLY A 69 -0.88 -14.44 37.46
CA GLY A 69 -1.95 -15.36 37.79
C GLY A 69 -1.63 -16.40 38.87
N MET A 70 -0.34 -16.79 39.00
CA MET A 70 0.09 -17.91 39.85
C MET A 70 -0.28 -17.75 41.33
N ARG A 71 -0.43 -16.52 41.81
CA ARG A 71 -0.70 -16.22 43.23
C ARG A 71 -2.18 -16.14 43.60
N LEU A 72 -3.11 -16.00 42.63
CA LEU A 72 -4.52 -15.75 42.91
C LEU A 72 -5.10 -16.71 43.96
N TRP A 73 -4.78 -18.00 43.85
CA TRP A 73 -5.24 -19.03 44.78
C TRP A 73 -4.12 -19.82 45.46
N ALA A 74 -2.93 -19.94 44.83
CA ALA A 74 -1.84 -20.70 45.42
C ALA A 74 -1.31 -20.04 46.71
N GLU A 75 -1.30 -18.71 46.76
CA GLU A 75 -0.82 -17.95 47.93
C GLU A 75 -1.78 -18.08 49.12
N GLU A 76 -3.09 -17.97 48.88
CA GLU A 76 -4.09 -18.16 49.94
C GLU A 76 -4.10 -19.57 50.50
N ARG A 77 -3.81 -20.56 49.65
CA ARG A 77 -3.67 -21.95 50.09
C ARG A 77 -2.39 -22.22 50.86
N LYS A 78 -1.30 -21.55 50.47
CA LYS A 78 -0.03 -21.64 51.18
C LYS A 78 -0.13 -20.99 52.57
N THR A 79 -0.85 -19.89 52.68
CA THR A 79 -1.03 -19.10 53.92
C THR A 79 -2.20 -19.54 54.78
N GLY A 80 -3.06 -20.46 54.30
CA GLY A 80 -4.26 -20.93 55.02
C GLY A 80 -5.42 -19.93 55.03
N THR A 81 -5.24 -18.73 54.47
CA THR A 81 -6.26 -17.66 54.42
C THR A 81 -7.48 -18.03 53.56
N ILE A 82 -7.35 -19.06 52.70
CA ILE A 82 -8.48 -19.60 51.95
C ILE A 82 -9.62 -20.08 52.85
N GLU A 83 -9.33 -20.60 54.04
CA GLU A 83 -10.36 -21.08 54.98
C GLU A 83 -11.20 -19.91 55.51
N LEU A 84 -10.55 -18.78 55.80
CA LEU A 84 -11.22 -17.54 56.20
C LEU A 84 -12.09 -16.98 55.07
N LEU A 85 -11.61 -17.03 53.82
CA LEU A 85 -12.40 -16.58 52.67
C LEU A 85 -13.65 -17.44 52.47
N LEU A 86 -13.55 -18.75 52.72
CA LEU A 86 -14.65 -19.69 52.54
C LEU A 86 -15.71 -19.65 53.66
N THR A 87 -15.41 -19.02 54.80
CA THR A 87 -16.35 -18.80 55.91
C THR A 87 -17.06 -17.45 55.86
N LEU A 88 -16.55 -16.49 55.09
CA LEU A 88 -17.24 -15.22 54.84
C LEU A 88 -18.56 -15.42 54.07
N PRO A 89 -19.57 -14.54 54.24
CA PRO A 89 -20.85 -14.60 53.54
C PRO A 89 -20.72 -14.12 52.08
N VAL A 90 -19.79 -14.72 51.32
CA VAL A 90 -19.47 -14.40 49.93
C VAL A 90 -19.62 -15.67 49.09
N SER A 91 -20.26 -15.57 47.92
CA SER A 91 -20.38 -16.73 47.04
C SER A 91 -19.05 -17.05 46.36
N MET A 92 -18.81 -18.34 46.09
CA MET A 92 -17.58 -18.79 45.43
C MET A 92 -17.37 -18.13 44.06
N THR A 93 -18.46 -17.92 43.32
CA THR A 93 -18.48 -17.23 42.03
C THR A 93 -18.10 -15.76 42.16
N GLU A 94 -18.60 -15.05 43.19
CA GLU A 94 -18.20 -13.67 43.45
C GLU A 94 -16.71 -13.57 43.79
N ALA A 95 -16.17 -14.53 44.55
CA ALA A 95 -14.75 -14.56 44.89
C ALA A 95 -13.84 -14.81 43.68
N VAL A 96 -14.18 -15.78 42.83
CA VAL A 96 -13.44 -16.06 41.58
C VAL A 96 -13.49 -14.87 40.64
N LEU A 97 -14.68 -14.29 40.42
CA LEU A 97 -14.86 -13.14 39.54
C LEU A 97 -14.14 -11.90 40.05
N ALA A 98 -14.23 -11.57 41.35
CA ALA A 98 -13.57 -10.39 41.90
C ALA A 98 -12.05 -10.43 41.71
N LYS A 99 -11.42 -11.57 41.99
CA LYS A 99 -9.98 -11.74 41.84
C LYS A 99 -9.53 -11.70 40.39
N PHE A 100 -10.28 -12.39 39.51
CA PHE A 100 -10.01 -12.35 38.07
C PHE A 100 -10.12 -10.91 37.55
N LEU A 101 -11.22 -10.21 37.84
CA LEU A 101 -11.44 -8.84 37.39
C LEU A 101 -10.36 -7.89 37.92
N ALA A 102 -9.91 -8.05 39.18
CA ALA A 102 -8.84 -7.23 39.75
C ALA A 102 -7.50 -7.41 39.02
N ALA A 103 -7.11 -8.66 38.76
CA ALA A 103 -5.90 -8.96 37.98
C ALA A 103 -6.04 -8.54 36.50
N TRP A 104 -7.22 -8.69 35.92
CA TRP A 104 -7.51 -8.28 34.54
C TRP A 104 -7.49 -6.76 34.38
N ALA A 105 -8.03 -6.03 35.35
CA ALA A 105 -7.96 -4.56 35.41
C ALA A 105 -6.50 -4.08 35.55
N MET A 106 -5.64 -4.80 36.26
CA MET A 106 -4.21 -4.46 36.31
C MET A 106 -3.54 -4.58 34.93
N ILE A 107 -3.87 -5.64 34.17
CA ILE A 107 -3.38 -5.79 32.79
C ILE A 107 -3.94 -4.69 31.89
N ALA A 108 -5.21 -4.32 32.06
CA ALA A 108 -5.80 -3.19 31.34
C ALA A 108 -5.07 -1.87 31.63
N ILE A 109 -4.69 -1.63 32.90
CA ILE A 109 -3.87 -0.47 33.29
C ILE A 109 -2.49 -0.54 32.64
N SER A 110 -1.82 -1.71 32.65
CA SER A 110 -0.50 -1.84 32.02
C SER A 110 -0.54 -1.61 30.51
N LEU A 111 -1.60 -2.05 29.83
CA LEU A 111 -1.85 -1.78 28.41
C LEU A 111 -2.12 -0.28 28.17
N ALA A 112 -2.98 0.35 28.97
CA ALA A 112 -3.28 1.78 28.84
C ALA A 112 -2.03 2.66 29.03
N LEU A 113 -1.10 2.24 29.89
CA LEU A 113 0.19 2.90 30.10
C LEU A 113 1.16 2.83 28.91
N THR A 114 0.82 2.08 27.84
CA THR A 114 1.59 2.08 26.58
C THR A 114 1.22 3.24 25.64
N PHE A 115 0.39 4.20 26.08
CA PHE A 115 -0.03 5.37 25.30
C PHE A 115 1.10 6.18 24.63
N PRO A 116 2.36 6.26 25.15
CA PRO A 116 3.42 6.98 24.44
C PRO A 116 3.72 6.40 23.05
N ILE A 117 3.57 5.09 22.88
CA ILE A 117 3.80 4.41 21.59
C ILE A 117 2.73 4.83 20.58
N TRP A 118 1.46 4.92 21.04
CA TRP A 118 0.36 5.43 20.23
C TRP A 118 0.60 6.88 19.78
N ILE A 119 1.06 7.75 20.70
CA ILE A 119 1.42 9.13 20.35
C ILE A 119 2.58 9.16 19.34
N SER A 120 3.62 8.35 19.55
CA SER A 120 4.81 8.33 18.70
C SER A 120 4.49 7.93 17.26
N VAL A 121 3.61 6.96 17.05
CA VAL A 121 3.22 6.54 15.69
C VAL A 121 2.39 7.61 14.96
N ASN A 122 1.51 8.34 15.67
CA ASN A 122 0.75 9.47 15.09
C ASN A 122 1.62 10.72 14.86
N LEU A 123 2.73 10.84 15.60
CA LEU A 123 3.73 11.88 15.33
C LEU A 123 4.53 11.56 14.06
N LEU A 124 4.85 10.27 13.83
CA LEU A 124 5.66 9.84 12.70
C LEU A 124 4.89 9.82 11.38
N GLY A 125 3.58 9.55 11.40
CA GLY A 125 2.73 9.47 10.21
C GLY A 125 1.24 9.48 10.55
N ASN A 126 0.40 8.97 9.65
CA ASN A 126 -1.05 8.90 9.84
C ASN A 126 -1.54 7.44 9.98
N PRO A 127 -1.34 6.80 11.16
CA PRO A 127 -1.71 5.40 11.40
C PRO A 127 -3.23 5.17 11.38
N ASP A 128 -3.65 3.92 11.13
CA ASP A 128 -5.05 3.52 11.31
C ASP A 128 -5.40 3.41 12.79
N ASN A 129 -6.01 4.45 13.34
CA ASN A 129 -6.36 4.44 14.76
C ASN A 129 -7.48 3.42 15.07
N GLY A 130 -8.30 3.04 14.09
CA GLY A 130 -9.31 1.99 14.24
C GLY A 130 -8.70 0.60 14.41
N VAL A 131 -7.68 0.28 13.61
CA VAL A 131 -6.88 -0.96 13.78
C VAL A 131 -6.17 -0.98 15.14
N ILE A 132 -5.59 0.15 15.56
CA ILE A 132 -4.92 0.24 16.87
C ILE A 132 -5.88 -0.10 18.02
N ILE A 133 -7.10 0.47 18.00
CA ILE A 133 -8.12 0.19 19.00
C ILE A 133 -8.54 -1.29 18.99
N ALA A 134 -8.77 -1.86 17.79
CA ALA A 134 -9.09 -3.28 17.64
C ALA A 134 -8.02 -4.16 18.30
N ASN A 135 -6.76 -3.84 18.09
CA ASN A 135 -5.64 -4.64 18.58
C ASN A 135 -5.44 -4.51 20.10
N TYR A 136 -5.71 -3.33 20.68
CA TYR A 136 -5.76 -3.18 22.13
C TYR A 136 -6.90 -3.99 22.76
N LEU A 137 -8.08 -4.01 22.13
CA LEU A 137 -9.21 -4.83 22.59
C LEU A 137 -8.88 -6.32 22.49
N GLY A 138 -8.35 -6.78 21.36
CA GLY A 138 -7.89 -8.15 21.16
C GLY A 138 -6.83 -8.56 22.18
N SER A 139 -5.87 -7.67 22.47
CA SER A 139 -4.82 -7.90 23.47
C SER A 139 -5.40 -8.07 24.87
N LEU A 140 -6.40 -7.26 25.23
CA LEU A 140 -7.05 -7.33 26.54
C LEU A 140 -7.84 -8.63 26.71
N LEU A 141 -8.57 -9.06 25.67
CA LEU A 141 -9.33 -10.32 25.66
C LEU A 141 -8.40 -11.53 25.73
N MET A 142 -7.34 -11.54 24.93
CA MET A 142 -6.32 -12.58 24.96
C MET A 142 -5.68 -12.67 26.34
N ALA A 143 -5.22 -11.55 26.92
CA ALA A 143 -4.67 -11.55 28.27
C ALA A 143 -5.67 -12.05 29.33
N GLY A 144 -6.97 -11.78 29.15
CA GLY A 144 -8.04 -12.34 29.97
C GLY A 144 -8.11 -13.86 29.89
N ALA A 145 -7.99 -14.45 28.69
CA ALA A 145 -7.98 -15.90 28.52
C ALA A 145 -6.77 -16.57 29.19
N TYR A 146 -5.56 -16.02 29.02
CA TYR A 146 -4.36 -16.48 29.73
C TYR A 146 -4.53 -16.40 31.24
N LEU A 147 -5.10 -15.30 31.73
CA LEU A 147 -5.33 -15.08 33.15
C LEU A 147 -6.39 -16.04 33.72
N ALA A 148 -7.43 -16.38 32.97
CA ALA A 148 -8.45 -17.34 33.39
C ALA A 148 -7.86 -18.75 33.56
N VAL A 149 -7.01 -19.18 32.62
CA VAL A 149 -6.24 -20.43 32.71
C VAL A 149 -5.34 -20.42 33.94
N ALA A 150 -4.57 -19.33 34.13
CA ALA A 150 -3.66 -19.20 35.26
C ALA A 150 -4.39 -19.16 36.62
N ALA A 151 -5.53 -18.48 36.69
CA ALA A 151 -6.37 -18.45 37.88
C ALA A 151 -6.87 -19.85 38.24
N CYS A 152 -7.38 -20.61 37.27
CA CYS A 152 -7.83 -21.98 37.48
C CYS A 152 -6.71 -22.92 37.93
N LEU A 153 -5.55 -22.89 37.25
CA LEU A 153 -4.43 -23.78 37.58
C LEU A 153 -3.76 -23.42 38.91
N SER A 154 -3.70 -22.13 39.27
CA SER A 154 -3.26 -21.73 40.61
C SER A 154 -4.13 -22.29 41.73
N ALA A 155 -5.42 -22.58 41.45
CA ALA A 155 -6.32 -23.22 42.38
C ALA A 155 -6.13 -24.74 42.50
N THR A 156 -5.19 -25.37 41.78
CA THR A 156 -4.93 -26.81 41.90
C THR A 156 -3.82 -27.10 42.92
N THR A 157 -2.85 -26.20 43.04
CA THR A 157 -1.61 -26.36 43.83
C THR A 157 -1.51 -25.38 45.02
N ARG A 158 -0.55 -25.62 45.92
CA ARG A 158 -0.16 -24.69 47.00
C ARG A 158 1.15 -23.95 46.68
N ASN A 159 1.87 -24.37 45.62
CA ASN A 159 3.15 -23.80 45.24
C ASN A 159 2.98 -22.87 44.03
N GLN A 160 3.33 -21.58 44.20
CA GLN A 160 3.26 -20.57 43.14
C GLN A 160 4.14 -20.92 41.92
N VAL A 161 5.31 -21.54 42.12
CA VAL A 161 6.18 -21.94 41.01
C VAL A 161 5.53 -23.03 40.16
N ILE A 162 4.91 -24.03 40.80
CA ILE A 162 4.18 -25.09 40.09
C ILE A 162 2.96 -24.49 39.37
N ALA A 163 2.24 -23.57 40.02
CA ALA A 163 1.10 -22.89 39.39
C ALA A 163 1.54 -22.13 38.13
N PHE A 164 2.66 -21.42 38.20
CA PHE A 164 3.24 -20.69 37.08
C PHE A 164 3.58 -21.63 35.93
N VAL A 165 4.41 -22.67 36.17
CA VAL A 165 4.85 -23.59 35.12
C VAL A 165 3.68 -24.28 34.42
N LEU A 166 2.71 -24.80 35.19
CA LEU A 166 1.52 -25.44 34.61
C LEU A 166 0.69 -24.47 33.79
N SER A 167 0.54 -23.22 34.26
CA SER A 167 -0.23 -22.19 33.55
C SER A 167 0.45 -21.78 32.26
N THR A 168 1.77 -21.57 32.28
CA THR A 168 2.56 -21.24 31.09
C THR A 168 2.49 -22.36 30.06
N LEU A 169 2.65 -23.62 30.46
CA LEU A 169 2.53 -24.77 29.55
C LEU A 169 1.13 -24.91 28.94
N ALA A 170 0.08 -24.75 29.75
CA ALA A 170 -1.29 -24.78 29.25
C ALA A 170 -1.57 -23.63 28.27
N CYS A 171 -1.15 -22.41 28.62
CA CYS A 171 -1.29 -21.26 27.73
C CYS A 171 -0.47 -21.41 26.44
N PHE A 172 0.72 -22.02 26.50
CA PHE A 172 1.54 -22.31 25.31
C PHE A 172 0.83 -23.29 24.37
N ALA A 173 0.22 -24.34 24.92
CA ALA A 173 -0.56 -25.30 24.14
C ALA A 173 -1.77 -24.63 23.45
N PHE A 174 -2.52 -23.76 24.15
CA PHE A 174 -3.62 -23.01 23.53
C PHE A 174 -3.14 -21.95 22.55
N LEU A 175 -1.98 -21.33 22.78
CA LEU A 175 -1.41 -20.38 21.82
C LEU A 175 -1.13 -21.06 20.48
N LEU A 176 -0.50 -22.24 20.51
CA LEU A 176 -0.04 -22.95 19.31
C LEU A 176 -1.04 -23.98 18.75
N ALA A 177 -2.23 -24.14 19.34
CA ALA A 177 -3.17 -25.19 18.94
C ALA A 177 -3.51 -25.19 17.44
N GLY A 178 -3.63 -24.01 16.84
CA GLY A 178 -3.92 -23.82 15.41
C GLY A 178 -2.69 -23.56 14.54
N PHE A 179 -1.49 -23.72 15.09
CA PHE A 179 -0.26 -23.56 14.32
C PHE A 179 -0.09 -24.76 13.37
N PRO A 180 0.30 -24.56 12.09
CA PRO A 180 0.36 -25.64 11.10
C PRO A 180 1.16 -26.87 11.58
N LEU A 181 2.31 -26.65 12.22
CA LEU A 181 3.15 -27.73 12.76
C LEU A 181 2.40 -28.62 13.77
N VAL A 182 1.51 -28.04 14.59
CA VAL A 182 0.72 -28.78 15.57
C VAL A 182 -0.40 -29.54 14.87
N LEU A 183 -1.09 -28.91 13.92
CA LEU A 183 -2.18 -29.56 13.17
C LEU A 183 -1.66 -30.72 12.32
N ASP A 184 -0.54 -30.54 11.61
CA ASP A 184 0.10 -31.56 10.79
C ASP A 184 0.60 -32.74 11.61
N PHE A 185 1.08 -32.50 12.84
CA PHE A 185 1.42 -33.58 13.77
C PHE A 185 0.19 -34.46 14.04
N PHE A 186 -0.98 -33.87 14.27
CA PHE A 186 -2.21 -34.61 14.60
C PHE A 186 -2.98 -35.15 13.38
N ARG A 187 -2.71 -34.62 12.19
CA ARG A 187 -3.41 -34.95 10.93
C ARG A 187 -3.48 -36.45 10.60
N PRO A 188 -2.45 -37.28 10.86
CA PRO A 188 -2.52 -38.72 10.61
C PRO A 188 -3.49 -39.48 11.53
N TRP A 189 -3.83 -38.91 12.70
CA TRP A 189 -4.58 -39.63 13.74
C TRP A 189 -6.00 -39.10 13.97
N LEU A 190 -6.32 -37.89 13.49
CA LEU A 190 -7.58 -37.23 13.76
C LEU A 190 -8.35 -36.91 12.47
N PRO A 191 -9.69 -37.06 12.47
CA PRO A 191 -10.51 -36.62 11.35
C PRO A 191 -10.49 -35.09 11.21
N GLN A 192 -10.77 -34.57 10.01
CA GLN A 192 -10.72 -33.13 9.72
C GLN A 192 -11.53 -32.28 10.71
N ALA A 193 -12.74 -32.72 11.07
CA ALA A 193 -13.57 -32.00 12.05
C ALA A 193 -12.92 -31.86 13.44
N ALA A 194 -12.10 -32.82 13.85
CA ALA A 194 -11.35 -32.74 15.11
C ALA A 194 -10.13 -31.81 14.99
N LEU A 195 -9.48 -31.78 13.82
CA LEU A 195 -8.40 -30.83 13.53
C LEU A 195 -8.92 -29.39 13.52
N ASP A 196 -10.07 -29.15 12.89
CA ASP A 196 -10.72 -27.84 12.86
C ASP A 196 -11.12 -27.40 14.29
N ALA A 197 -11.58 -28.34 15.12
CA ALA A 197 -11.87 -28.07 16.53
C ALA A 197 -10.60 -27.69 17.32
N ILE A 198 -9.47 -28.36 17.09
CA ILE A 198 -8.19 -28.01 17.72
C ILE A 198 -7.72 -26.62 17.25
N ALA A 199 -7.82 -26.33 15.94
CA ALA A 199 -7.47 -25.04 15.38
C ALA A 199 -8.31 -23.90 16.00
N SER A 200 -9.61 -24.14 16.21
CA SER A 200 -10.53 -23.18 16.85
C SER A 200 -10.22 -22.87 18.32
N LEU A 201 -9.31 -23.62 18.96
CA LEU A 201 -8.84 -23.31 20.32
C LEU A 201 -7.63 -22.37 20.34
N SER A 202 -7.10 -21.99 19.17
CA SER A 202 -5.88 -21.20 19.07
C SER A 202 -6.09 -19.74 19.46
N PHE A 203 -5.38 -19.29 20.49
CA PHE A 203 -5.36 -17.86 20.82
C PHE A 203 -4.71 -17.03 19.71
N LEU A 204 -3.71 -17.60 19.03
CA LEU A 204 -2.98 -16.89 17.98
C LEU A 204 -3.88 -16.63 16.76
N SER A 205 -4.60 -17.65 16.27
CA SER A 205 -5.47 -17.51 15.09
C SER A 205 -6.59 -16.48 15.29
N HIS A 206 -7.23 -16.48 16.47
CA HIS A 206 -8.24 -15.48 16.81
C HIS A 206 -7.64 -14.08 16.99
N PHE A 207 -6.45 -13.97 17.58
CA PHE A 207 -5.76 -12.70 17.72
C PHE A 207 -5.31 -12.12 16.37
N GLU A 208 -4.81 -12.96 15.45
CA GLU A 208 -4.38 -12.55 14.11
C GLU A 208 -5.52 -12.01 13.23
N THR A 209 -6.74 -12.49 13.44
CA THR A 209 -7.91 -11.93 12.74
C THR A 209 -8.18 -10.50 13.24
N ILE A 210 -8.09 -10.29 14.55
CA ILE A 210 -8.25 -8.97 15.17
C ILE A 210 -7.11 -8.03 14.77
N THR A 211 -5.86 -8.51 14.68
CA THR A 211 -4.70 -7.66 14.34
C THR A 211 -4.78 -6.99 12.97
N ARG A 212 -5.59 -7.55 12.06
CA ARG A 212 -5.88 -6.99 10.73
C ARG A 212 -6.90 -5.85 10.74
N GLY A 213 -7.43 -5.46 11.91
CA GLY A 213 -8.45 -4.42 12.06
C GLY A 213 -9.89 -4.91 11.92
N MET A 214 -10.10 -6.23 11.83
CA MET A 214 -11.41 -6.86 11.77
C MET A 214 -11.80 -7.42 13.13
N ILE A 215 -12.90 -6.94 13.71
CA ILE A 215 -13.50 -7.57 14.88
C ILE A 215 -14.59 -8.52 14.39
N ASP A 216 -14.26 -9.80 14.30
CA ASP A 216 -15.25 -10.84 14.06
C ASP A 216 -15.97 -11.18 15.37
N LEU A 217 -17.31 -11.27 15.33
CA LEU A 217 -18.09 -11.65 16.50
C LEU A 217 -17.69 -13.05 17.01
N ARG A 218 -17.22 -13.93 16.11
CA ARG A 218 -16.73 -15.27 16.44
C ARG A 218 -15.55 -15.23 17.40
N ASP A 219 -14.58 -14.33 17.16
CA ASP A 219 -13.37 -14.20 17.97
C ASP A 219 -13.70 -13.65 19.37
N LEU A 220 -14.60 -12.67 19.43
CA LEU A 220 -15.09 -12.12 20.70
C LEU A 220 -15.82 -13.20 21.52
N LEU A 221 -16.70 -13.96 20.87
CA LEU A 221 -17.49 -15.01 21.51
C LEU A 221 -16.58 -16.14 22.01
N PHE A 222 -15.54 -16.49 21.24
CA PHE A 222 -14.50 -17.42 21.67
C PHE A 222 -13.81 -16.95 22.95
N PHE A 223 -13.19 -15.76 22.96
CA PHE A 223 -12.46 -15.31 24.16
C PHE A 223 -13.35 -15.18 25.39
N VAL A 224 -14.57 -14.64 25.23
CA VAL A 224 -15.52 -14.48 26.35
C VAL A 224 -15.98 -15.84 26.87
N SER A 225 -16.40 -16.76 25.98
CA SER A 225 -16.86 -18.09 26.39
C SER A 225 -15.72 -18.91 27.02
N PHE A 226 -14.49 -18.77 26.51
CA PHE A 226 -13.30 -19.42 27.04
C PHE A 226 -12.96 -18.91 28.46
N ILE A 227 -12.98 -17.59 28.67
CA ILE A 227 -12.78 -16.98 30.01
C ILE A 227 -13.83 -17.53 30.99
N LEU A 228 -15.11 -17.50 30.61
CA LEU A 228 -16.20 -17.97 31.47
C LEU A 228 -16.05 -19.46 31.81
N LEU A 229 -15.69 -20.29 30.84
CA LEU A 229 -15.43 -21.72 31.03
C LEU A 229 -14.31 -21.94 32.06
N TRP A 230 -13.17 -21.30 31.89
CA TRP A 230 -12.01 -21.48 32.78
C TRP A 230 -12.23 -20.93 34.19
N LEU A 231 -12.95 -19.81 34.33
CA LEU A 231 -13.35 -19.31 35.65
C LEU A 231 -14.34 -20.25 36.33
N TYR A 232 -15.27 -20.84 35.58
CA TYR A 232 -16.18 -21.84 36.10
C TYR A 232 -15.45 -23.12 36.54
N LEU A 233 -14.49 -23.61 35.74
CA LEU A 233 -13.62 -24.72 36.12
C LEU A 233 -12.83 -24.40 37.40
N GLY A 234 -12.28 -23.19 37.52
CA GLY A 234 -11.60 -22.73 38.74
C GLY A 234 -12.52 -22.75 39.98
N ALA A 235 -13.74 -22.22 39.86
CA ALA A 235 -14.74 -22.23 40.92
C ALA A 235 -15.13 -23.66 41.33
N TRP A 236 -15.24 -24.57 40.36
CA TRP A 236 -15.52 -25.99 40.58
C TRP A 236 -14.37 -26.71 41.32
N VAL A 237 -13.12 -26.47 40.93
CA VAL A 237 -11.92 -27.04 41.58
C VAL A 237 -11.87 -26.67 43.06
N ILE A 238 -12.21 -25.41 43.38
CA ILE A 238 -12.20 -24.92 44.77
C ILE A 238 -13.39 -25.50 45.56
N SER A 239 -14.58 -25.55 44.95
CA SER A 239 -15.80 -26.08 45.59
C SER A 239 -15.68 -27.57 45.95
N ARG A 240 -15.01 -28.38 45.12
CA ARG A 240 -14.79 -29.80 45.45
C ARG A 240 -13.92 -30.02 46.68
N LYS A 241 -12.90 -29.19 46.88
CA LYS A 241 -12.03 -29.31 48.06
C LYS A 241 -12.71 -28.82 49.35
N LYS A 242 -13.78 -28.01 49.24
CA LYS A 242 -14.67 -27.65 50.36
C LYS A 242 -15.46 -28.85 50.88
N ALA A 243 -15.84 -29.78 50.00
CA ALA A 243 -16.65 -30.96 50.36
C ALA A 243 -15.85 -32.08 51.08
N SER A 244 -14.52 -32.11 50.96
CA SER A 244 -13.65 -33.09 51.63
C SER A 244 -13.26 -32.73 53.07
N GLY A 245 -13.56 -31.51 53.54
CA GLY A 245 -13.16 -30.96 54.85
C GLY A 245 -14.20 -31.05 55.97
N GLY A 246 -15.18 -31.95 55.89
CA GLY A 246 -16.10 -32.26 57.02
C GLY A 246 -17.30 -31.33 57.25
N TYR A 247 -17.35 -30.12 56.68
CA TYR A 247 -18.51 -29.22 56.84
C TYR A 247 -19.48 -29.31 55.65
N ARG A 248 -20.42 -30.26 55.72
CA ARG A 248 -21.58 -30.32 54.82
C ARG A 248 -22.59 -29.22 55.18
N THR A 249 -22.46 -28.06 54.55
CA THR A 249 -23.58 -27.10 54.48
C THR A 249 -24.46 -27.39 53.28
N ARG A 250 -25.77 -27.44 53.55
CA ARG A 250 -26.86 -27.86 52.67
C ARG A 250 -27.18 -26.77 51.64
N SER A 251 -26.29 -26.50 50.69
CA SER A 251 -26.62 -25.78 49.45
C SER A 251 -25.48 -25.91 48.43
N GLY A 252 -25.40 -27.07 47.77
CA GLY A 252 -24.61 -27.23 46.56
C GLY A 252 -25.57 -27.42 45.40
N SER A 253 -25.94 -26.33 44.72
CA SER A 253 -26.75 -26.35 43.51
C SER A 253 -26.16 -27.35 42.50
N GLY A 254 -27.03 -28.00 41.70
CA GLY A 254 -26.63 -28.96 40.66
C GLY A 254 -25.61 -28.42 39.63
N LEU A 255 -25.39 -27.10 39.65
CA LEU A 255 -24.38 -26.37 38.89
C LEU A 255 -22.96 -26.93 39.12
N PHE A 256 -22.48 -27.11 40.36
CA PHE A 256 -21.09 -27.57 40.60
C PHE A 256 -20.92 -29.11 40.59
N SER A 257 -21.87 -29.84 40.02
CA SER A 257 -21.84 -31.31 39.89
C SER A 257 -20.95 -31.78 38.72
N ARG A 258 -20.74 -33.10 38.57
CA ARG A 258 -20.11 -33.68 37.37
C ARG A 258 -20.94 -33.38 36.10
N GLY A 259 -22.27 -33.41 36.22
CA GLY A 259 -23.19 -33.08 35.13
C GLY A 259 -23.12 -31.60 34.73
N GLY A 260 -22.96 -30.69 35.69
CA GLY A 260 -22.77 -29.27 35.40
C GLY A 260 -21.45 -28.95 34.71
N LEU A 261 -20.39 -29.74 34.93
CA LEU A 261 -19.12 -29.60 34.21
C LEU A 261 -19.24 -30.05 32.75
N LEU A 262 -19.88 -31.21 32.52
CA LEU A 262 -20.20 -31.68 31.17
C LEU A 262 -21.11 -30.69 30.43
N GLY A 263 -22.13 -30.14 31.11
CA GLY A 263 -23.01 -29.11 30.55
C GLY A 263 -22.26 -27.83 30.14
N ALA A 264 -21.32 -27.34 30.95
CA ALA A 264 -20.51 -26.17 30.61
C ALA A 264 -19.56 -26.42 29.43
N LEU A 265 -18.95 -27.60 29.36
CA LEU A 265 -18.09 -27.99 28.24
C LEU A 265 -18.90 -28.15 26.94
N LEU A 266 -20.07 -28.80 27.01
CA LEU A 266 -20.98 -28.94 25.87
C LEU A 266 -21.49 -27.58 25.40
N LEU A 267 -21.81 -26.65 26.32
CA LEU A 267 -22.21 -25.29 25.97
C LEU A 267 -21.08 -24.53 25.27
N PHE A 268 -19.84 -24.65 25.77
CA PHE A 268 -18.67 -24.06 25.12
C PHE A 268 -18.47 -24.61 23.71
N LEU A 269 -18.55 -25.94 23.54
CA LEU A 269 -18.43 -26.59 22.23
C LEU A 269 -19.58 -26.17 21.30
N LEU A 270 -20.82 -26.10 21.80
CA LEU A 270 -21.98 -25.69 21.01
C LEU A 270 -21.84 -24.23 20.53
N LEU A 271 -21.42 -23.31 21.40
CA LEU A 271 -21.23 -21.91 21.07
C LEU A 271 -20.09 -21.69 20.05
N ASN A 272 -18.99 -22.46 20.14
CA ASN A 272 -17.82 -22.23 19.30
C ASN A 272 -17.82 -23.07 18.01
N VAL A 273 -18.38 -24.28 18.03
CA VAL A 273 -18.39 -25.20 16.88
C VAL A 273 -19.70 -25.12 16.10
N ALA A 274 -20.86 -25.09 16.77
CA ALA A 274 -22.17 -25.14 16.08
C ALA A 274 -22.72 -23.77 15.67
N VAL A 275 -22.43 -22.72 16.44
CA VAL A 275 -22.91 -21.35 16.17
C VAL A 275 -21.96 -20.56 15.27
N SER A 276 -20.69 -20.97 15.15
CA SER A 276 -19.70 -20.25 14.35
C SER A 276 -20.01 -20.16 12.85
N PRO A 277 -20.69 -21.12 12.18
CA PRO A 277 -21.14 -20.95 10.80
C PRO A 277 -22.22 -19.88 10.64
N LEU A 278 -23.12 -19.75 11.63
CA LEU A 278 -24.25 -18.81 11.61
C LEU A 278 -23.79 -17.35 11.78
N LEU A 279 -22.65 -17.14 12.43
CA LEU A 279 -22.09 -15.81 12.70
C LEU A 279 -21.04 -15.35 11.67
N ARG A 280 -20.79 -16.13 10.60
CA ARG A 280 -19.74 -15.85 9.58
C ARG A 280 -19.85 -14.47 8.92
N GLY A 281 -21.04 -13.86 8.88
CA GLY A 281 -21.29 -12.55 8.28
C GLY A 281 -21.25 -11.34 9.24
N LEU A 282 -21.17 -11.56 10.56
CA LEU A 282 -21.20 -10.49 11.56
C LEU A 282 -19.77 -10.05 11.91
N ARG A 283 -19.20 -9.23 11.03
CA ARG A 283 -17.86 -8.65 11.21
C ARG A 283 -17.92 -7.13 11.23
N LEU A 284 -17.16 -6.52 12.13
CA LEU A 284 -16.96 -5.08 12.17
C LEU A 284 -15.54 -4.77 11.70
N ASP A 285 -15.42 -4.18 10.51
CA ASP A 285 -14.17 -3.66 9.99
C ASP A 285 -13.95 -2.24 10.53
N LEU A 286 -12.94 -2.08 11.39
CA LEU A 286 -12.56 -0.80 11.99
C LEU A 286 -11.49 -0.05 11.19
N THR A 287 -11.01 -0.60 10.07
CA THR A 287 -10.05 0.12 9.20
C THR A 287 -10.71 1.37 8.62
N GLU A 288 -9.96 2.47 8.50
CA GLU A 288 -10.47 3.78 8.06
C GLU A 288 -11.16 3.75 6.68
N GLN A 289 -10.83 2.77 5.83
CA GLN A 289 -11.38 2.61 4.47
C GLN A 289 -12.12 1.30 4.24
N ARG A 290 -12.38 0.53 5.31
CA ARG A 290 -12.97 -0.81 5.24
C ARG A 290 -12.22 -1.74 4.28
N LEU A 291 -10.89 -1.77 4.41
CA LEU A 291 -9.93 -2.49 3.57
C LEU A 291 -10.08 -4.02 3.61
N ASN A 292 -10.84 -4.55 4.58
CA ASN A 292 -11.14 -5.96 4.69
C ASN A 292 -12.61 -6.27 4.37
N THR A 293 -13.28 -5.38 3.65
CA THR A 293 -14.61 -5.65 3.10
C THR A 293 -14.66 -5.26 1.63
N LEU A 294 -15.37 -6.04 0.81
CA LEU A 294 -15.58 -5.71 -0.59
C LEU A 294 -16.20 -4.31 -0.75
N SER A 295 -15.65 -3.55 -1.69
CA SER A 295 -16.14 -2.24 -2.08
C SER A 295 -17.59 -2.29 -2.57
N SER A 296 -18.25 -1.13 -2.52
CA SER A 296 -19.60 -0.99 -3.08
C SER A 296 -19.61 -1.33 -4.57
N GLY A 297 -18.56 -0.96 -5.31
CA GLY A 297 -18.42 -1.30 -6.72
C GLY A 297 -18.34 -2.81 -6.95
N THR A 298 -17.49 -3.52 -6.20
CA THR A 298 -17.43 -4.99 -6.27
C THR A 298 -18.78 -5.63 -5.97
N ARG A 299 -19.49 -5.15 -4.94
CA ARG A 299 -20.84 -5.66 -4.60
C ARG A 299 -21.84 -5.45 -5.73
N HIS A 300 -21.82 -4.30 -6.41
CA HIS A 300 -22.67 -4.04 -7.57
C HIS A 300 -22.31 -4.95 -8.76
N ILE A 301 -21.00 -5.14 -9.03
CA ILE A 301 -20.52 -6.04 -10.09
C ILE A 301 -20.99 -7.48 -9.82
N LEU A 302 -20.86 -7.96 -8.58
CA LEU A 302 -21.32 -9.28 -8.18
C LEU A 302 -22.86 -9.41 -8.25
N ALA A 303 -23.59 -8.37 -7.87
CA ALA A 303 -25.06 -8.37 -7.96
C ALA A 303 -25.56 -8.44 -9.41
N GLY A 304 -24.81 -7.87 -10.35
CA GLY A 304 -25.08 -7.90 -11.80
C GLY A 304 -24.67 -9.18 -12.52
N ILE A 305 -24.19 -10.22 -11.81
CA ILE A 305 -23.97 -11.53 -12.41
C ILE A 305 -25.33 -12.20 -12.61
N ASP A 306 -25.84 -12.25 -13.83
CA ASP A 306 -27.16 -12.83 -14.13
C ASP A 306 -27.11 -14.35 -14.41
N LYS A 307 -25.94 -14.86 -14.81
CA LYS A 307 -25.73 -16.26 -15.16
C LYS A 307 -24.70 -16.91 -14.22
N PRO A 308 -24.83 -18.22 -13.90
CA PRO A 308 -23.80 -18.93 -13.15
C PRO A 308 -22.44 -18.83 -13.83
N LEU A 309 -21.43 -18.36 -13.10
CA LEU A 309 -20.06 -18.19 -13.56
C LEU A 309 -19.12 -19.02 -12.69
N SER A 310 -18.21 -19.75 -13.34
CA SER A 310 -17.17 -20.52 -12.64
C SER A 310 -15.82 -19.83 -12.78
N LEU A 311 -15.11 -19.71 -11.65
CA LEU A 311 -13.71 -19.31 -11.59
C LEU A 311 -12.86 -20.50 -11.18
N LYS A 312 -11.92 -20.90 -12.04
CA LYS A 312 -10.91 -21.91 -11.74
C LYS A 312 -9.67 -21.25 -11.15
N PHE A 313 -9.40 -21.50 -9.87
CA PHE A 313 -8.26 -20.98 -9.14
C PHE A 313 -7.17 -22.05 -9.06
N PHE A 314 -6.08 -21.85 -9.79
CA PHE A 314 -4.96 -22.77 -9.84
C PHE A 314 -3.92 -22.36 -8.79
N LEU A 315 -3.59 -23.28 -7.88
CA LEU A 315 -2.68 -23.04 -6.77
C LEU A 315 -1.80 -24.27 -6.49
N SER A 316 -0.52 -24.20 -6.86
CA SER A 316 0.50 -25.20 -6.54
C SER A 316 0.88 -25.16 -5.05
N ARG A 317 0.11 -25.85 -4.20
CA ARG A 317 0.16 -25.65 -2.73
C ARG A 317 1.50 -26.03 -2.12
N GLU A 318 2.10 -27.14 -2.55
CA GLU A 318 3.35 -27.64 -1.97
C GLU A 318 4.57 -26.81 -2.38
N GLN A 319 4.60 -26.33 -3.62
CA GLN A 319 5.72 -25.52 -4.12
C GLN A 319 5.68 -24.10 -3.53
N ILE A 320 4.49 -23.53 -3.30
CA ILE A 320 4.34 -22.18 -2.73
C ILE A 320 4.87 -22.10 -1.30
N LYS A 321 4.74 -23.17 -0.50
CA LYS A 321 5.32 -23.24 0.87
C LYS A 321 6.84 -23.05 0.89
N GLN A 322 7.52 -23.31 -0.22
CA GLN A 322 8.97 -23.18 -0.35
C GLN A 322 9.39 -21.73 -0.64
N VAL A 323 8.47 -20.84 -0.98
CA VAL A 323 8.73 -19.42 -1.26
C VAL A 323 8.25 -18.56 -0.10
N PRO A 324 9.18 -17.95 0.68
CA PRO A 324 8.81 -17.09 1.79
C PRO A 324 7.86 -15.97 1.39
N GLY A 325 6.74 -15.84 2.11
CA GLY A 325 5.73 -14.80 1.91
C GLY A 325 4.70 -15.07 0.80
N LEU A 326 4.95 -16.04 -0.10
CA LEU A 326 4.01 -16.37 -1.18
C LEU A 326 2.80 -17.16 -0.66
N GLU A 327 2.99 -18.00 0.36
CA GLU A 327 1.91 -18.75 1.02
C GLU A 327 0.85 -17.83 1.64
N SER A 328 1.28 -16.85 2.45
CA SER A 328 0.35 -15.88 3.05
C SER A 328 -0.42 -15.07 2.00
N PHE A 329 0.23 -14.77 0.88
CA PHE A 329 -0.42 -14.06 -0.22
C PHE A 329 -1.42 -14.96 -0.97
N ALA A 330 -1.09 -16.24 -1.19
CA ALA A 330 -2.02 -17.23 -1.75
C ALA A 330 -3.26 -17.44 -0.87
N GLU A 331 -3.09 -17.53 0.45
CA GLU A 331 -4.21 -17.59 1.40
C GLU A 331 -5.09 -16.33 1.33
N ARG A 332 -4.48 -15.15 1.17
CA ARG A 332 -5.23 -13.89 0.98
C ARG A 332 -6.05 -13.91 -0.31
N VAL A 333 -5.49 -14.41 -1.41
CA VAL A 333 -6.22 -14.56 -2.68
C VAL A 333 -7.38 -15.53 -2.54
N ALA A 334 -7.15 -16.71 -1.94
CA ALA A 334 -8.20 -17.70 -1.70
C ALA A 334 -9.33 -17.13 -0.83
N THR A 335 -8.98 -16.46 0.26
CA THR A 335 -9.95 -15.81 1.16
C THR A 335 -10.80 -14.77 0.43
N LEU A 336 -10.17 -13.96 -0.44
CA LEU A 336 -10.90 -12.95 -1.20
C LEU A 336 -11.85 -13.58 -2.24
N LEU A 337 -11.42 -14.64 -2.93
CA LEU A 337 -12.29 -15.38 -3.86
C LEU A 337 -13.50 -16.00 -3.15
N ASP A 338 -13.31 -16.54 -1.95
CA ASP A 338 -14.41 -17.03 -1.11
C ASP A 338 -15.38 -15.91 -0.72
N GLU A 339 -14.89 -14.71 -0.39
CA GLU A 339 -15.75 -13.56 -0.10
C GLU A 339 -16.59 -13.14 -1.32
N TYR A 340 -16.00 -13.18 -2.53
CA TYR A 340 -16.73 -12.93 -3.77
C TYR A 340 -17.84 -13.95 -3.98
N ALA A 341 -17.54 -15.25 -3.83
CA ALA A 341 -18.50 -16.32 -4.02
C ALA A 341 -19.66 -16.25 -3.01
N ASN A 342 -19.35 -15.98 -1.74
CA ASN A 342 -20.35 -15.84 -0.68
C ASN A 342 -21.32 -14.66 -0.93
N LEU A 343 -20.85 -13.57 -1.55
CA LEU A 343 -21.67 -12.40 -1.86
C LEU A 343 -22.47 -12.52 -3.16
N ALA A 344 -22.07 -13.42 -4.06
CA ALA A 344 -22.76 -13.65 -5.33
C ALA A 344 -24.04 -14.51 -5.22
N ASP A 345 -24.38 -14.98 -4.02
CA ASP A 345 -25.59 -15.78 -3.72
C ASP A 345 -25.71 -17.03 -4.62
N GLY A 346 -24.62 -17.79 -4.72
CA GLY A 346 -24.55 -19.03 -5.52
C GLY A 346 -24.37 -18.83 -7.03
N ARG A 347 -24.34 -17.59 -7.53
CA ARG A 347 -24.12 -17.28 -8.96
C ARG A 347 -22.65 -17.28 -9.36
N LEU A 348 -21.74 -17.31 -8.40
CA LEU A 348 -20.29 -17.42 -8.59
C LEU A 348 -19.78 -18.65 -7.83
N THR A 349 -19.14 -19.57 -8.54
CA THR A 349 -18.50 -20.76 -7.94
C THR A 349 -16.99 -20.70 -8.15
N ILE A 350 -16.22 -20.99 -7.09
CA ILE A 350 -14.76 -21.10 -7.17
C ILE A 350 -14.39 -22.58 -7.17
N GLU A 351 -13.73 -23.01 -8.24
CA GLU A 351 -13.14 -24.34 -8.36
C GLU A 351 -11.64 -24.23 -8.09
N GLN A 352 -11.17 -24.78 -6.98
CA GLN A 352 -9.74 -24.76 -6.66
C GLN A 352 -9.05 -26.01 -7.22
N ILE A 353 -7.98 -25.80 -7.98
CA ILE A 353 -7.26 -26.85 -8.70
C ILE A 353 -5.78 -26.78 -8.27
N ASP A 354 -5.20 -27.91 -7.87
CA ASP A 354 -3.78 -28.03 -7.57
C ASP A 354 -3.06 -28.67 -8.77
N PRO A 355 -2.31 -27.91 -9.58
CA PRO A 355 -1.58 -28.44 -10.72
C PRO A 355 -0.27 -29.06 -10.24
N GLU A 356 -0.34 -30.32 -9.83
CA GLU A 356 0.83 -31.12 -9.48
C GLU A 356 1.73 -31.33 -10.72
N PRO A 357 3.07 -31.40 -10.56
CA PRO A 357 3.97 -31.66 -11.68
C PRO A 357 3.61 -32.95 -12.43
N PHE A 358 3.57 -32.86 -13.76
CA PHE A 358 3.20 -33.94 -14.69
C PHE A 358 1.76 -34.45 -14.56
N SER A 359 0.84 -33.64 -14.02
CA SER A 359 -0.59 -33.97 -13.90
C SER A 359 -1.44 -33.39 -15.05
N GLU A 360 -2.64 -33.96 -15.26
CA GLU A 360 -3.63 -33.38 -16.19
C GLU A 360 -4.03 -31.94 -15.79
N ALA A 361 -3.98 -31.62 -14.49
CA ALA A 361 -4.26 -30.28 -13.99
C ALA A 361 -3.16 -29.28 -14.37
N GLU A 362 -1.89 -29.71 -14.47
CA GLU A 362 -0.81 -28.89 -15.01
C GLU A 362 -1.02 -28.63 -16.51
N ASP A 363 -1.32 -29.66 -17.30
CA ASP A 363 -1.61 -29.52 -18.72
C ASP A 363 -2.80 -28.57 -18.96
N GLU A 364 -3.83 -28.67 -18.12
CA GLU A 364 -4.98 -27.77 -18.15
C GLU A 364 -4.58 -26.33 -17.81
N ALA A 365 -3.73 -26.11 -16.80
CA ALA A 365 -3.21 -24.79 -16.43
C ALA A 365 -2.47 -24.13 -17.61
N VAL A 366 -1.58 -24.87 -18.27
CA VAL A 366 -0.83 -24.42 -19.45
C VAL A 366 -1.77 -24.12 -20.60
N ARG A 367 -2.75 -25.00 -20.87
CA ARG A 367 -3.77 -24.80 -21.92
C ARG A 367 -4.61 -23.55 -21.70
N PHE A 368 -4.87 -23.18 -20.44
CA PHE A 368 -5.57 -21.94 -20.11
C PHE A 368 -4.69 -20.69 -20.25
N GLY A 369 -3.39 -20.84 -20.47
CA GLY A 369 -2.45 -19.73 -20.60
C GLY A 369 -1.91 -19.21 -19.26
N LEU A 370 -1.97 -20.03 -18.20
CA LEU A 370 -1.27 -19.74 -16.96
C LEU A 370 0.24 -19.84 -17.14
N ARG A 371 0.99 -19.00 -16.42
CA ARG A 371 2.45 -18.98 -16.50
C ARG A 371 3.05 -19.77 -15.35
N GLY A 372 3.71 -20.89 -15.66
CA GLY A 372 4.55 -21.62 -14.72
C GLY A 372 5.81 -20.81 -14.38
N VAL A 373 6.07 -20.59 -13.09
CA VAL A 373 7.29 -19.92 -12.60
C VAL A 373 8.20 -20.95 -11.96
N GLN A 374 9.41 -21.14 -12.52
CA GLN A 374 10.41 -22.07 -11.99
C GLN A 374 11.21 -21.40 -10.85
N ILE A 375 11.37 -22.09 -9.72
CA ILE A 375 12.12 -21.57 -8.56
C ILE A 375 13.49 -22.21 -8.43
N THR A 376 13.59 -23.48 -8.80
CA THR A 376 14.83 -24.24 -8.75
C THR A 376 15.23 -24.63 -10.17
N ALA A 377 16.52 -24.81 -10.39
CA ALA A 377 17.05 -25.32 -11.66
C ALA A 377 16.57 -26.76 -12.00
N GLY A 378 15.78 -27.39 -11.11
CA GLY A 378 15.26 -28.75 -11.22
C GLY A 378 13.91 -28.90 -11.93
N GLY A 379 13.25 -27.81 -12.34
CA GLY A 379 12.13 -27.86 -13.29
C GLY A 379 10.71 -27.80 -12.71
N ASP A 380 10.52 -27.87 -11.40
CA ASP A 380 9.18 -27.74 -10.81
C ASP A 380 8.67 -26.30 -10.97
N SER A 381 7.52 -26.17 -11.64
CA SER A 381 6.87 -24.89 -11.93
C SER A 381 5.78 -24.59 -10.91
N ILE A 382 5.72 -23.35 -10.42
CA ILE A 382 4.59 -22.86 -9.65
C ILE A 382 3.54 -22.29 -10.58
N TYR A 383 2.31 -22.74 -10.40
CA TYR A 383 1.13 -22.09 -10.94
C TYR A 383 0.35 -21.44 -9.81
N PHE A 384 0.07 -20.16 -9.97
CA PHE A 384 -0.70 -19.38 -9.01
C PHE A 384 -1.52 -18.34 -9.77
N GLY A 385 -2.66 -18.73 -10.30
CA GLY A 385 -3.43 -17.90 -11.22
C GLY A 385 -4.92 -18.22 -11.22
N LEU A 386 -5.68 -17.46 -12.00
CA LEU A 386 -7.14 -17.54 -12.03
C LEU A 386 -7.65 -17.54 -13.47
N VAL A 387 -8.61 -18.40 -13.76
CA VAL A 387 -9.29 -18.48 -15.05
C VAL A 387 -10.78 -18.32 -14.81
N GLY A 388 -11.41 -17.37 -15.47
CA GLY A 388 -12.87 -17.24 -15.49
C GLY A 388 -13.43 -17.52 -16.87
N GLU A 389 -14.54 -18.26 -16.91
CA GLU A 389 -15.23 -18.61 -18.15
C GLU A 389 -16.72 -18.30 -18.07
N LEU A 390 -17.27 -17.69 -19.13
CA LEU A 390 -18.70 -17.42 -19.27
C LEU A 390 -19.10 -17.42 -20.75
N ASP A 391 -20.09 -18.25 -21.13
CA ASP A 391 -20.58 -18.37 -22.51
C ASP A 391 -19.46 -18.54 -23.57
N GLY A 392 -18.47 -19.40 -23.30
CA GLY A 392 -17.32 -19.65 -24.20
C GLY A 392 -16.28 -18.52 -24.24
N ARG A 393 -16.46 -17.44 -23.48
CA ARG A 393 -15.47 -16.37 -23.30
C ARG A 393 -14.60 -16.71 -22.10
N ARG A 394 -13.30 -16.43 -22.22
CA ARG A 394 -12.31 -16.69 -21.18
C ARG A 394 -11.54 -15.44 -20.81
N LYS A 395 -11.31 -15.25 -19.52
CA LYS A 395 -10.39 -14.25 -18.97
C LYS A 395 -9.46 -14.92 -17.97
N VAL A 396 -8.20 -14.48 -17.96
CA VAL A 396 -7.13 -15.17 -17.23
C VAL A 396 -6.28 -14.14 -16.51
N ILE A 397 -5.99 -14.40 -15.24
CA ILE A 397 -4.87 -13.81 -14.50
C ILE A 397 -3.75 -14.87 -14.54
N PRO A 398 -2.72 -14.69 -15.40
CA PRO A 398 -1.73 -15.73 -15.67
C PRO A 398 -0.91 -16.14 -14.45
N PHE A 399 -0.66 -15.17 -13.56
CA PHE A 399 0.05 -15.36 -12.31
C PHE A 399 -0.26 -14.20 -11.34
N PHE A 400 -0.60 -14.49 -10.09
CA PHE A 400 -0.79 -13.50 -9.04
C PHE A 400 0.56 -13.05 -8.48
N GLN A 401 0.78 -11.74 -8.47
CA GLN A 401 2.04 -11.13 -8.02
C GLN A 401 1.85 -10.48 -6.64
N PRO A 402 2.67 -10.81 -5.62
CA PRO A 402 2.59 -10.18 -4.30
C PRO A 402 2.64 -8.65 -4.35
N GLU A 403 3.38 -8.08 -5.30
CA GLU A 403 3.50 -6.62 -5.49
C GLU A 403 2.14 -5.96 -5.84
N ARG A 404 1.21 -6.74 -6.41
CA ARG A 404 -0.14 -6.33 -6.79
C ARG A 404 -1.21 -6.69 -5.77
N GLU A 405 -0.86 -7.17 -4.58
CA GLU A 405 -1.83 -7.52 -3.52
C GLU A 405 -2.85 -6.39 -3.27
N ARG A 406 -2.39 -5.13 -3.30
CA ARG A 406 -3.25 -3.96 -3.11
C ARG A 406 -4.31 -3.74 -4.19
N PHE A 407 -4.07 -4.27 -5.40
CA PHE A 407 -4.97 -4.18 -6.55
C PHE A 407 -5.77 -5.46 -6.76
N LEU A 408 -5.64 -6.45 -5.87
CA LEU A 408 -6.25 -7.76 -6.05
C LEU A 408 -7.78 -7.67 -6.22
N GLU A 409 -8.46 -6.87 -5.40
CA GLU A 409 -9.91 -6.64 -5.55
C GLU A 409 -10.24 -6.01 -6.92
N TYR A 410 -9.41 -5.08 -7.39
CA TYR A 410 -9.60 -4.46 -8.70
C TYR A 410 -9.39 -5.46 -9.84
N ASP A 411 -8.29 -6.22 -9.82
CA ASP A 411 -7.94 -7.20 -10.86
C ASP A 411 -9.03 -8.29 -10.96
N LEU A 412 -9.54 -8.78 -9.82
CA LEU A 412 -10.65 -9.75 -9.78
C LEU A 412 -11.97 -9.16 -10.27
N SER A 413 -12.32 -7.95 -9.81
CA SER A 413 -13.55 -7.29 -10.21
C SER A 413 -13.56 -6.93 -11.70
N GLN A 414 -12.40 -6.53 -12.23
CA GLN A 414 -12.23 -6.25 -13.65
C GLN A 414 -12.37 -7.52 -14.50
N LEU A 415 -11.75 -8.63 -14.08
CA LEU A 415 -11.91 -9.92 -14.74
C LEU A 415 -13.39 -10.32 -14.81
N LEU A 416 -14.11 -10.21 -13.69
CA LEU A 416 -15.54 -10.52 -13.64
C LEU A 416 -16.38 -9.56 -14.48
N TYR A 417 -16.12 -8.26 -14.37
CA TYR A 417 -16.83 -7.24 -15.14
C TYR A 417 -16.71 -7.50 -16.64
N GLN A 418 -15.52 -7.84 -17.13
CA GLN A 418 -15.28 -8.16 -18.54
C GLN A 418 -15.93 -9.46 -19.02
N LEU A 419 -16.08 -10.45 -18.13
CA LEU A 419 -16.82 -11.67 -18.45
C LEU A 419 -18.33 -11.38 -18.55
N VAL A 420 -18.87 -10.59 -17.62
CA VAL A 420 -20.29 -10.24 -17.58
C VAL A 420 -20.68 -9.25 -18.69
N HIS A 421 -19.81 -8.29 -19.03
CA HIS A 421 -20.06 -7.23 -20.02
C HIS A 421 -19.19 -7.43 -21.29
N PRO A 422 -19.66 -8.16 -22.31
CA PRO A 422 -18.87 -8.47 -23.51
C PRO A 422 -18.59 -7.28 -24.43
N LYS A 423 -19.29 -6.16 -24.28
CA LYS A 423 -19.18 -5.04 -25.23
C LYS A 423 -17.79 -4.40 -25.12
N LYS A 424 -17.08 -4.28 -26.25
CA LYS A 424 -15.83 -3.53 -26.32
C LYS A 424 -16.10 -2.06 -26.00
N LEU A 425 -15.16 -1.44 -25.29
CA LEU A 425 -15.19 0.01 -25.08
C LEU A 425 -15.06 0.72 -26.44
N VAL A 426 -15.94 1.68 -26.68
CA VAL A 426 -15.93 2.54 -27.86
C VAL A 426 -15.04 3.75 -27.57
N VAL A 427 -13.91 3.82 -28.25
CA VAL A 427 -12.94 4.92 -28.12
C VAL A 427 -13.06 5.85 -29.32
N GLY A 428 -13.52 7.06 -29.09
CA GLY A 428 -13.52 8.13 -30.08
C GLY A 428 -12.11 8.69 -30.24
N LEU A 429 -11.47 8.49 -31.39
CA LEU A 429 -10.13 9.00 -31.68
C LEU A 429 -10.23 10.36 -32.38
N LEU A 430 -9.72 11.40 -31.75
CA LEU A 430 -9.52 12.72 -32.35
C LEU A 430 -8.02 13.01 -32.34
N SER A 431 -7.38 12.98 -33.51
CA SER A 431 -5.93 13.16 -33.61
C SER A 431 -5.58 14.32 -34.53
N GLY A 432 -4.67 15.20 -34.09
CA GLY A 432 -3.97 16.18 -34.91
C GLY A 432 -2.77 15.57 -35.67
N ALA A 433 -2.19 14.50 -35.14
CA ALA A 433 -1.07 13.75 -35.71
C ALA A 433 -1.51 12.70 -36.75
N PRO A 434 -0.62 12.23 -37.65
CA PRO A 434 -0.96 11.23 -38.66
C PRO A 434 -0.94 9.79 -38.13
N ILE A 435 -1.59 9.54 -36.98
CA ILE A 435 -1.59 8.23 -36.30
C ILE A 435 -2.25 7.11 -37.12
N GLU A 436 -3.22 7.45 -37.97
CA GLU A 436 -3.87 6.51 -38.89
C GLU A 436 -3.10 6.32 -40.20
N GLY A 437 -1.95 6.98 -40.34
CA GLY A 437 -1.24 7.08 -41.60
C GLY A 437 -2.00 7.94 -42.62
N GLY A 438 -1.74 7.69 -43.90
CA GLY A 438 -2.37 8.40 -45.00
C GLY A 438 -1.38 9.02 -45.97
N PHE A 439 -1.91 9.79 -46.91
CA PHE A 439 -1.11 10.47 -47.93
C PHE A 439 -0.74 11.87 -47.46
N THR A 440 0.55 12.16 -47.32
CA THR A 440 1.03 13.51 -47.01
C THR A 440 1.23 14.28 -48.32
N PRO A 441 0.42 15.33 -48.62
CA PRO A 441 0.62 16.14 -49.82
C PRO A 441 1.84 17.05 -49.64
N GLY A 442 2.67 17.20 -50.67
CA GLY A 442 3.82 18.08 -50.62
C GLY A 442 4.80 17.86 -51.77
N PRO A 443 5.96 18.54 -51.77
CA PRO A 443 6.99 18.39 -52.81
C PRO A 443 7.52 16.95 -52.96
N ASN A 444 7.46 16.17 -51.87
CA ASN A 444 7.77 14.74 -51.84
C ASN A 444 6.60 13.99 -51.20
N PRO A 445 5.59 13.57 -51.99
CA PRO A 445 4.44 12.84 -51.45
C PRO A 445 4.90 11.50 -50.88
N ARG A 446 4.49 11.22 -49.64
CA ARG A 446 4.79 9.96 -48.95
C ARG A 446 3.49 9.33 -48.47
N MET A 447 3.39 8.02 -48.63
CA MET A 447 2.33 7.21 -48.03
C MET A 447 2.80 6.74 -46.66
N GLN A 448 2.20 7.27 -45.61
CA GLN A 448 2.47 6.90 -44.23
C GLN A 448 1.58 5.71 -43.83
N ARG A 449 2.15 4.74 -43.12
CA ARG A 449 1.40 3.62 -42.55
C ARG A 449 0.77 4.04 -41.22
N PRO A 450 -0.39 3.47 -40.84
CA PRO A 450 -0.91 3.61 -39.48
C PRO A 450 0.13 3.16 -38.45
N TRP A 451 0.18 3.83 -37.30
CA TRP A 451 1.07 3.43 -36.21
C TRP A 451 0.63 2.09 -35.63
N LEU A 452 1.59 1.21 -35.34
CA LEU A 452 1.36 -0.15 -34.85
C LEU A 452 0.56 -0.18 -33.54
N ILE A 453 0.63 0.90 -32.75
CA ILE A 453 -0.10 1.02 -31.49
C ILE A 453 -1.61 1.02 -31.72
N LEU A 454 -2.07 1.60 -32.83
CA LEU A 454 -3.49 1.64 -33.19
C LEU A 454 -4.01 0.24 -33.50
N ASP A 455 -3.20 -0.59 -34.17
CA ASP A 455 -3.53 -1.98 -34.43
C ASP A 455 -3.60 -2.80 -33.12
N GLN A 456 -2.74 -2.50 -32.14
CA GLN A 456 -2.82 -3.10 -30.82
C GLN A 456 -4.09 -2.69 -30.07
N LEU A 457 -4.44 -1.41 -30.10
CA LEU A 457 -5.66 -0.91 -29.46
C LEU A 457 -6.93 -1.46 -30.13
N ARG A 458 -6.98 -1.56 -31.46
CA ARG A 458 -8.13 -2.13 -32.22
C ARG A 458 -8.40 -3.61 -31.90
N ARG A 459 -7.38 -4.38 -31.48
CA ARG A 459 -7.58 -5.77 -31.01
C ARG A 459 -8.45 -5.81 -29.74
N GLN A 460 -8.29 -4.84 -28.85
CA GLN A 460 -8.93 -4.81 -27.52
C GLN A 460 -10.18 -3.93 -27.48
N PHE A 461 -10.20 -2.82 -28.22
CA PHE A 461 -11.22 -1.77 -28.17
C PHE A 461 -11.84 -1.51 -29.54
N GLU A 462 -13.00 -0.88 -29.57
CA GLU A 462 -13.62 -0.37 -30.80
C GLU A 462 -13.16 1.07 -31.02
N ILE A 463 -12.16 1.28 -31.87
CA ILE A 463 -11.63 2.62 -32.16
C ILE A 463 -12.43 3.26 -33.31
N ARG A 464 -13.07 4.40 -33.05
CA ARG A 464 -13.81 5.18 -34.05
C ARG A 464 -13.15 6.54 -34.25
N THR A 465 -12.65 6.80 -35.45
CA THR A 465 -12.12 8.12 -35.79
C THR A 465 -13.23 9.15 -35.86
N LEU A 466 -13.07 10.23 -35.11
CA LEU A 466 -14.00 11.34 -35.11
C LEU A 466 -13.55 12.41 -36.12
N PRO A 467 -14.48 13.02 -36.87
CA PRO A 467 -14.13 14.11 -37.77
C PRO A 467 -13.66 15.33 -36.96
N ARG A 468 -12.67 16.07 -37.49
CA ARG A 468 -12.20 17.36 -36.93
C ARG A 468 -13.19 18.49 -37.24
N THR A 469 -14.45 18.28 -36.87
CA THR A 469 -15.56 19.18 -37.17
C THR A 469 -16.37 19.43 -35.91
N ALA A 470 -17.20 20.47 -35.96
CA ALA A 470 -18.05 20.91 -34.85
C ALA A 470 -19.26 20.01 -34.52
N GLU A 471 -19.20 18.73 -34.88
CA GLU A 471 -20.27 17.77 -34.59
C GLU A 471 -20.21 17.33 -33.12
N PRO A 472 -21.37 17.18 -32.44
CA PRO A 472 -21.40 16.59 -31.10
C PRO A 472 -20.84 15.17 -31.12
N ILE A 473 -19.99 14.85 -30.14
CA ILE A 473 -19.53 13.49 -29.89
C ILE A 473 -20.73 12.63 -29.49
N ALA A 474 -20.90 11.48 -30.14
CA ALA A 474 -22.03 10.59 -29.93
C ALA A 474 -22.06 10.02 -28.49
N ASP A 475 -23.26 9.84 -27.94
CA ASP A 475 -23.46 9.36 -26.56
C ASP A 475 -22.98 7.92 -26.32
N ASP A 476 -22.75 7.15 -27.39
CA ASP A 476 -22.24 5.77 -27.32
C ASP A 476 -20.69 5.68 -27.34
N VAL A 477 -19.99 6.81 -27.37
CA VAL A 477 -18.54 6.89 -27.18
C VAL A 477 -18.24 6.85 -25.67
N ASP A 478 -17.60 5.78 -25.21
CA ASP A 478 -17.29 5.58 -23.79
C ASP A 478 -16.08 6.41 -23.34
N LEU A 479 -15.13 6.67 -24.25
CA LEU A 479 -13.89 7.39 -23.99
C LEU A 479 -13.42 8.18 -25.21
N LEU A 480 -12.96 9.41 -25.00
CA LEU A 480 -12.33 10.23 -26.02
C LEU A 480 -10.81 10.12 -25.91
N MET A 481 -10.13 9.71 -26.97
CA MET A 481 -8.67 9.73 -27.10
C MET A 481 -8.26 10.92 -27.96
N LEU A 482 -7.67 11.94 -27.33
CA LEU A 482 -7.19 13.14 -27.98
C LEU A 482 -5.68 13.06 -28.19
N VAL A 483 -5.20 13.02 -29.44
CA VAL A 483 -3.77 12.87 -29.75
C VAL A 483 -3.26 14.11 -30.46
N HIS A 484 -2.36 14.85 -29.82
CA HIS A 484 -1.75 16.08 -30.33
C HIS A 484 -2.80 17.06 -30.90
N PRO A 485 -3.58 17.77 -30.07
CA PRO A 485 -4.70 18.63 -30.51
C PRO A 485 -4.28 19.94 -31.22
N ALA A 486 -3.19 19.91 -31.99
CA ALA A 486 -2.77 21.02 -32.83
C ALA A 486 -3.75 21.23 -33.99
N GLY A 487 -4.11 22.50 -34.25
CA GLY A 487 -4.97 22.88 -35.38
C GLY A 487 -6.45 22.50 -35.24
N LEU A 488 -6.92 22.09 -34.05
CA LEU A 488 -8.35 21.96 -33.77
C LEU A 488 -8.98 23.33 -33.58
N ASP A 489 -10.13 23.57 -34.22
CA ASP A 489 -10.87 24.81 -34.12
C ASP A 489 -11.63 24.91 -32.77
N ALA A 490 -12.01 26.15 -32.41
CA ALA A 490 -12.73 26.42 -31.18
C ALA A 490 -14.06 25.65 -31.07
N GLU A 491 -14.73 25.37 -32.20
CA GLU A 491 -15.97 24.60 -32.20
C GLU A 491 -15.74 23.11 -31.89
N THR A 492 -14.68 22.49 -32.41
CA THR A 492 -14.33 21.10 -32.05
C THR A 492 -13.92 21.02 -30.58
N LEU A 493 -13.13 21.97 -30.09
CA LEU A 493 -12.76 22.03 -28.66
C LEU A 493 -13.98 22.25 -27.75
N TYR A 494 -14.98 23.00 -28.20
CA TYR A 494 -16.27 23.10 -27.51
C TYR A 494 -17.00 21.74 -27.43
N ALA A 495 -16.99 20.94 -28.50
CA ALA A 495 -17.58 19.60 -28.47
C ALA A 495 -16.88 18.68 -27.45
N VAL A 496 -15.55 18.76 -27.37
CA VAL A 496 -14.73 18.05 -26.36
C VAL A 496 -15.07 18.48 -24.93
N ASP A 497 -15.13 19.80 -24.69
CA ASP A 497 -15.50 20.38 -23.40
C ASP A 497 -16.89 19.90 -22.95
N GLN A 498 -17.89 19.99 -23.82
CA GLN A 498 -19.25 19.57 -23.50
C GLN A 498 -19.40 18.06 -23.29
N TYR A 499 -18.63 17.24 -24.01
CA TYR A 499 -18.59 15.79 -23.79
C TYR A 499 -18.09 15.46 -22.38
N LEU A 500 -17.01 16.09 -21.93
CA LEU A 500 -16.48 15.90 -20.56
C LEU A 500 -17.46 16.39 -19.49
N LEU A 501 -18.10 17.55 -19.69
CA LEU A 501 -19.07 18.10 -18.74
C LEU A 501 -20.32 17.23 -18.57
N ARG A 502 -20.68 16.44 -19.60
CA ARG A 502 -21.77 15.44 -19.53
C ARG A 502 -21.41 14.17 -18.77
N GLY A 503 -20.14 14.00 -18.37
CA GLY A 503 -19.63 12.81 -17.71
C GLY A 503 -18.80 11.89 -18.62
N GLY A 504 -18.49 12.33 -19.83
CA GLY A 504 -17.54 11.66 -20.71
C GLY A 504 -16.14 11.62 -20.09
N LYS A 505 -15.30 10.71 -20.60
CA LYS A 505 -13.94 10.47 -20.09
C LYS A 505 -12.93 10.72 -21.19
N ALA A 506 -11.74 11.25 -20.85
CA ALA A 506 -10.73 11.59 -21.85
C ALA A 506 -9.32 11.10 -21.50
N LEU A 507 -8.65 10.53 -22.50
CA LEU A 507 -7.21 10.28 -22.52
C LEU A 507 -6.58 11.26 -23.50
N ILE A 508 -5.67 12.10 -23.01
CA ILE A 508 -5.14 13.22 -23.77
C ILE A 508 -3.63 13.11 -23.86
N PHE A 509 -3.12 13.03 -25.09
CA PHE A 509 -1.71 13.14 -25.41
C PHE A 509 -1.48 14.57 -25.92
N ALA A 510 -1.10 15.46 -25.01
CA ALA A 510 -0.79 16.84 -25.30
C ALA A 510 0.72 16.97 -25.49
N ASP A 511 1.18 17.72 -26.48
CA ASP A 511 2.60 17.75 -26.79
C ASP A 511 3.04 19.19 -27.10
N PRO A 512 4.01 19.76 -26.37
CA PRO A 512 4.58 21.06 -26.71
C PRO A 512 5.39 21.04 -28.01
N LEU A 513 5.90 19.87 -28.43
CA LEU A 513 6.65 19.67 -29.66
C LEU A 513 6.52 18.22 -30.13
N SER A 514 5.59 17.97 -31.05
CA SER A 514 5.48 16.64 -31.69
C SER A 514 6.51 16.51 -32.82
N GLU A 515 7.52 15.66 -32.62
CA GLU A 515 8.49 15.27 -33.64
C GLU A 515 7.84 14.60 -34.85
N ALA A 516 6.74 13.85 -34.67
CA ALA A 516 5.97 13.28 -35.80
C ALA A 516 5.43 14.38 -36.71
N SER A 517 4.94 15.47 -36.12
CA SER A 517 4.34 16.58 -36.85
C SER A 517 5.40 17.56 -37.37
N ALA A 518 6.61 17.55 -36.81
CA ALA A 518 7.76 18.34 -37.25
C ALA A 518 8.36 17.87 -38.57
N GLU A 519 8.12 16.60 -38.96
CA GLU A 519 8.68 16.00 -40.17
C GLU A 519 8.07 16.64 -41.44
N GLY A 520 8.69 17.72 -41.92
CA GLY A 520 8.28 18.49 -43.11
C GLY A 520 7.74 19.89 -42.83
N ASN A 521 7.38 20.23 -41.58
CA ASN A 521 6.98 21.58 -41.17
C ASN A 521 7.40 21.89 -39.70
N PRO A 522 8.68 22.22 -39.45
CA PRO A 522 9.18 22.48 -38.09
C PRO A 522 8.49 23.66 -37.39
N ALA A 523 8.03 24.66 -38.15
CA ALA A 523 7.31 25.82 -37.61
C ALA A 523 5.89 25.46 -37.14
N GLY A 524 5.22 24.52 -37.82
CA GLY A 524 3.92 24.00 -37.42
C GLY A 524 3.95 23.13 -36.17
N ALA A 525 5.10 22.50 -35.88
CA ALA A 525 5.24 21.54 -34.77
C ALA A 525 5.49 22.17 -33.39
N ILE A 526 5.90 23.44 -33.35
CA ILE A 526 6.09 24.21 -32.09
C ILE A 526 4.82 25.03 -31.76
N ASN A 527 3.79 24.95 -32.59
CA ASN A 527 2.63 25.83 -32.49
C ASN A 527 1.66 25.28 -31.43
N SER A 528 1.69 25.84 -30.22
CA SER A 528 0.71 25.51 -29.19
C SER A 528 -0.66 26.06 -29.57
N ASN A 529 -1.72 25.27 -29.37
CA ASN A 529 -3.09 25.69 -29.65
C ASN A 529 -3.62 26.50 -28.46
N PRO A 530 -3.79 27.83 -28.56
CA PRO A 530 -4.17 28.66 -27.41
C PRO A 530 -5.55 28.31 -26.85
N ASP A 531 -6.48 27.88 -27.71
CA ASP A 531 -7.81 27.44 -27.28
C ASP A 531 -7.74 26.13 -26.49
N PHE A 532 -6.80 25.24 -26.83
CA PHE A 532 -6.56 24.02 -26.05
C PHE A 532 -5.89 24.32 -24.70
N GLU A 533 -4.95 25.27 -24.65
CA GLU A 533 -4.37 25.74 -23.39
C GLU A 533 -5.43 26.37 -22.48
N ARG A 534 -6.35 27.16 -23.05
CA ARG A 534 -7.50 27.72 -22.32
C ARG A 534 -8.39 26.63 -21.74
N LEU A 535 -8.59 25.55 -22.49
CA LEU A 535 -9.41 24.42 -22.08
C LEU A 535 -8.73 23.59 -20.97
N LEU A 536 -7.42 23.34 -21.04
CA LEU A 536 -6.68 22.76 -19.90
C LEU A 536 -6.75 23.63 -18.65
N ALA A 537 -6.66 24.95 -18.80
CA ALA A 537 -6.73 25.89 -17.69
C ALA A 537 -8.11 25.87 -16.99
N ALA A 538 -9.21 25.76 -17.76
CA ALA A 538 -10.56 25.60 -17.22
C ALA A 538 -10.72 24.30 -16.41
N TRP A 539 -9.94 23.27 -16.75
CA TRP A 539 -9.90 21.99 -16.06
C TRP A 539 -8.88 21.95 -14.91
N GLY A 540 -8.24 23.08 -14.58
CA GLY A 540 -7.33 23.19 -13.45
C GLY A 540 -5.89 22.74 -13.73
N ILE A 541 -5.52 22.57 -15.00
CA ILE A 541 -4.21 22.07 -15.42
C ILE A 541 -3.51 23.14 -16.25
N ALA A 542 -2.19 23.25 -16.11
CA ALA A 542 -1.37 24.03 -17.03
C ALA A 542 -0.21 23.18 -17.53
N MET A 543 0.12 23.37 -18.80
CA MET A 543 1.35 22.87 -19.41
C MET A 543 2.27 24.07 -19.66
N GLU A 544 3.58 23.93 -19.43
CA GLU A 544 4.54 25.00 -19.70
C GLU A 544 4.66 25.24 -21.22
N PRO A 545 4.20 26.38 -21.76
CA PRO A 545 4.11 26.58 -23.20
C PRO A 545 5.49 26.62 -23.88
N GLY A 546 5.64 25.88 -24.98
CA GLY A 546 6.88 25.84 -25.77
C GLY A 546 8.11 25.34 -25.01
N LYS A 547 7.93 24.64 -23.88
CA LYS A 547 9.01 24.04 -23.09
C LYS A 547 8.87 22.53 -23.06
N VAL A 548 10.00 21.85 -23.21
CA VAL A 548 10.12 20.40 -23.05
C VAL A 548 11.01 20.09 -21.85
N VAL A 549 10.83 18.92 -21.26
CA VAL A 549 11.64 18.42 -20.16
C VAL A 549 12.89 17.74 -20.72
N GLY A 550 14.06 18.17 -20.26
CA GLY A 550 15.32 17.47 -20.47
C GLY A 550 15.82 16.88 -19.16
N ASP A 551 16.12 15.58 -19.14
CA ASP A 551 16.54 14.87 -17.94
C ASP A 551 17.86 14.14 -18.20
N LEU A 552 18.87 14.39 -17.38
CA LEU A 552 20.19 13.80 -17.59
C LEU A 552 20.25 12.30 -17.24
N PRO A 553 19.91 11.84 -16.01
CA PRO A 553 19.99 10.43 -15.66
C PRO A 553 19.00 9.55 -16.44
N GLN A 554 17.91 10.12 -16.96
CA GLN A 554 16.91 9.40 -17.74
C GLN A 554 17.06 9.59 -19.25
N SER A 555 18.13 10.22 -19.75
CA SER A 555 18.30 10.47 -21.18
C SER A 555 18.72 9.24 -21.99
N HIS A 556 18.25 9.17 -23.24
CA HIS A 556 18.77 8.26 -24.26
C HIS A 556 20.16 8.68 -24.74
N LYS A 557 20.99 7.70 -25.11
CA LYS A 557 22.27 7.95 -25.79
C LYS A 557 22.08 7.91 -27.29
N VAL A 558 22.48 8.99 -27.97
CA VAL A 558 22.43 9.09 -29.44
C VAL A 558 23.85 9.14 -30.02
N ASN A 559 24.01 8.61 -31.23
CA ASN A 559 25.27 8.75 -31.97
C ASN A 559 25.39 10.18 -32.48
N TYR A 560 26.38 10.92 -31.98
CA TYR A 560 26.71 12.28 -32.42
C TYR A 560 28.00 12.27 -33.24
N GLN A 561 27.90 12.70 -34.49
CA GLN A 561 29.03 12.78 -35.40
C GLN A 561 29.76 14.12 -35.18
N GLY A 562 30.77 14.10 -34.31
CA GLY A 562 31.63 15.26 -34.08
C GLY A 562 32.58 15.52 -35.27
N ARG A 563 33.28 16.66 -35.24
CA ARG A 563 34.24 17.04 -36.31
C ARG A 563 35.39 16.05 -36.55
N LEU A 564 35.72 15.19 -35.56
CA LEU A 564 36.86 14.26 -35.64
C LEU A 564 36.52 12.78 -35.38
N ARG A 565 35.48 12.47 -34.59
CA ARG A 565 35.03 11.09 -34.28
C ARG A 565 33.53 11.06 -33.95
N SER A 566 32.86 9.94 -34.26
CA SER A 566 31.52 9.64 -33.77
C SER A 566 31.59 9.24 -32.29
N MET A 567 30.77 9.86 -31.46
CA MET A 567 30.70 9.58 -30.02
C MET A 567 29.23 9.40 -29.62
N GLN A 568 28.97 8.52 -28.64
CA GLN A 568 27.65 8.43 -28.03
C GLN A 568 27.51 9.52 -26.96
N ILE A 569 26.44 10.30 -27.05
CA ILE A 569 26.18 11.41 -26.13
C ILE A 569 24.73 11.36 -25.65
N ASN A 570 24.50 11.76 -24.40
CA ASN A 570 23.17 11.84 -23.82
C ASN A 570 22.34 12.92 -24.54
N TYR A 571 21.15 12.56 -25.02
CA TYR A 571 20.20 13.48 -25.61
C TYR A 571 19.07 13.74 -24.63
N LEU A 572 19.18 14.88 -23.93
CA LEU A 572 18.31 15.24 -22.80
C LEU A 572 16.79 15.15 -23.07
N PRO A 573 16.25 15.54 -24.24
CA PRO A 573 14.80 15.52 -24.47
C PRO A 573 14.20 14.14 -24.72
N TRP A 574 15.02 13.11 -24.97
CA TRP A 574 14.54 11.74 -25.14
C TRP A 574 14.74 11.00 -23.83
N LEU A 575 13.64 10.57 -23.22
CA LEU A 575 13.58 10.05 -21.87
C LEU A 575 13.32 8.55 -21.87
N ASN A 576 14.07 7.80 -21.08
CA ASN A 576 13.79 6.44 -20.68
C ASN A 576 13.35 6.46 -19.21
N ILE A 577 12.03 6.39 -18.99
CA ILE A 577 11.44 6.44 -17.66
C ILE A 577 11.40 5.03 -17.09
N GLY A 578 12.15 4.83 -16.00
CA GLY A 578 12.11 3.61 -15.22
C GLY A 578 11.09 3.64 -14.08
N ARG A 579 10.91 2.49 -13.42
CA ARG A 579 9.90 2.26 -12.36
C ARG A 579 9.91 3.30 -11.23
N ASN A 580 11.08 3.78 -10.82
CA ASN A 580 11.22 4.78 -9.73
C ASN A 580 10.54 6.13 -10.03
N SER A 581 10.20 6.37 -11.30
CA SER A 581 9.59 7.59 -11.80
C SER A 581 8.12 7.40 -12.21
N LEU A 582 7.58 6.21 -11.98
CA LEU A 582 6.19 5.83 -12.20
C LEU A 582 5.43 5.76 -10.87
N ALA A 583 4.14 6.05 -10.90
CA ALA A 583 3.29 5.88 -9.73
C ALA A 583 3.03 4.40 -9.44
N ASP A 584 3.63 3.87 -8.37
CA ASP A 584 3.43 2.48 -7.94
C ASP A 584 2.04 2.22 -7.33
N ASP A 585 1.27 3.28 -7.09
CA ASP A 585 -0.05 3.30 -6.45
C ASP A 585 -1.20 3.59 -7.43
N ASP A 586 -0.92 3.73 -8.73
CA ASP A 586 -1.94 3.82 -9.79
C ASP A 586 -1.94 2.55 -10.65
N VAL A 587 -3.14 2.04 -10.96
CA VAL A 587 -3.35 0.86 -11.80
C VAL A 587 -2.73 1.02 -13.18
N ILE A 588 -2.73 2.24 -13.75
CA ILE A 588 -2.19 2.50 -15.10
C ILE A 588 -0.69 2.19 -15.15
N THR A 589 0.06 2.59 -14.11
CA THR A 589 1.53 2.60 -14.11
C THR A 589 2.17 1.50 -13.27
N SER A 590 1.45 0.90 -12.32
CA SER A 590 1.97 -0.11 -11.38
C SER A 590 2.58 -1.38 -12.02
N GLN A 591 2.17 -1.70 -13.24
CA GLN A 591 2.58 -2.89 -14.00
C GLN A 591 3.52 -2.59 -15.16
N LEU A 592 3.83 -1.31 -15.40
CA LEU A 592 4.62 -0.92 -16.55
C LEU A 592 6.09 -1.20 -16.32
N GLY A 593 6.75 -1.64 -17.40
CA GLY A 593 8.21 -1.65 -17.50
C GLY A 593 8.75 -0.24 -17.76
N ASN A 594 9.81 -0.14 -18.54
CA ASN A 594 10.35 1.15 -18.93
C ASN A 594 9.49 1.80 -20.03
N LEU A 595 9.35 3.12 -19.96
CA LEU A 595 8.68 3.93 -20.98
C LEU A 595 9.70 4.77 -21.73
N ASN A 596 9.45 5.02 -23.01
CA ASN A 596 10.25 5.96 -23.80
C ASN A 596 9.39 7.15 -24.18
N LEU A 597 9.83 8.34 -23.79
CA LEU A 597 9.18 9.60 -24.12
C LEU A 597 10.13 10.46 -24.96
N ALA A 598 9.58 11.33 -25.79
CA ALA A 598 10.35 12.30 -26.57
C ALA A 598 9.73 13.67 -26.44
N THR A 599 10.59 14.67 -26.21
CA THR A 599 10.19 16.09 -26.19
C THR A 599 9.00 16.39 -25.26
N ALA A 600 8.85 15.59 -24.21
CA ALA A 600 7.72 15.66 -23.29
C ALA A 600 7.62 17.02 -22.59
N GLY A 601 6.40 17.55 -22.46
CA GLY A 601 6.10 18.75 -21.70
C GLY A 601 6.06 18.54 -20.19
N ALA A 602 5.85 19.65 -19.47
CA ALA A 602 5.70 19.65 -18.02
C ALA A 602 4.29 20.11 -17.62
N LEU A 603 3.57 19.26 -16.90
CA LEU A 603 2.26 19.54 -16.33
C LEU A 603 2.38 20.09 -14.91
N ARG A 604 1.46 20.99 -14.55
CA ARG A 604 1.29 21.48 -13.18
C ARG A 604 -0.18 21.78 -12.86
N PRO A 605 -0.60 21.58 -11.60
CA PRO A 605 -1.92 22.01 -11.16
C PRO A 605 -2.01 23.54 -11.08
N LEU A 606 -3.20 24.08 -11.35
CA LEU A 606 -3.53 25.48 -11.10
C LEU A 606 -4.01 25.69 -9.66
N LYS A 607 -3.61 26.82 -9.05
CA LYS A 607 -4.01 27.17 -7.68
C LYS A 607 -5.51 27.45 -7.63
N GLY A 608 -6.22 26.85 -6.68
CA GLY A 608 -7.66 27.04 -6.49
C GLY A 608 -8.55 26.14 -7.36
N ALA A 609 -7.97 25.21 -8.13
CA ALA A 609 -8.74 24.20 -8.84
C ALA A 609 -9.47 23.26 -7.87
N LYS A 610 -10.71 22.88 -8.20
CA LYS A 610 -11.50 21.88 -7.44
C LYS A 610 -11.13 20.43 -7.80
N THR A 611 -10.29 20.25 -8.82
CA THR A 611 -9.81 18.96 -9.29
C THR A 611 -8.62 18.48 -8.48
N VAL A 612 -8.58 17.19 -8.17
CA VAL A 612 -7.43 16.49 -7.62
C VAL A 612 -6.45 16.20 -8.75
N PHE A 613 -5.18 16.57 -8.56
CA PHE A 613 -4.11 16.35 -9.53
C PHE A 613 -3.16 15.27 -8.99
N THR A 614 -3.18 14.09 -9.62
CA THR A 614 -2.39 12.93 -9.21
C THR A 614 -1.31 12.64 -10.26
N PRO A 615 -0.03 12.91 -9.97
CA PRO A 615 1.06 12.63 -10.91
C PRO A 615 1.22 11.13 -11.16
N LEU A 616 1.27 10.72 -12.43
CA LEU A 616 1.49 9.33 -12.86
C LEU A 616 2.93 9.06 -13.30
N ILE A 617 3.52 10.00 -14.02
CA ILE A 617 4.88 9.91 -14.56
C ILE A 617 5.63 11.19 -14.20
N LYS A 618 6.84 11.07 -13.66
CA LYS A 618 7.71 12.19 -13.28
C LYS A 618 9.11 12.05 -13.86
N SER A 619 9.78 13.17 -14.12
CA SER A 619 11.22 13.17 -14.35
C SER A 619 11.99 12.89 -13.05
N SER A 620 13.31 12.71 -13.16
CA SER A 620 14.22 12.82 -12.02
C SER A 620 14.31 14.27 -11.51
N ASP A 621 15.02 14.45 -10.40
CA ASP A 621 15.38 15.76 -9.87
C ASP A 621 16.55 16.44 -10.62
N GLN A 622 17.23 15.69 -11.50
CA GLN A 622 18.21 16.19 -12.45
C GLN A 622 17.54 16.43 -13.81
N ALA A 623 16.47 17.22 -13.79
CA ALA A 623 15.75 17.64 -14.98
C ALA A 623 15.73 19.17 -15.10
N MET A 624 15.55 19.67 -16.32
CA MET A 624 15.39 21.09 -16.63
C MET A 624 14.36 21.29 -17.74
N LEU A 625 13.85 22.52 -17.86
CA LEU A 625 13.03 22.92 -19.01
C LEU A 625 13.93 23.45 -20.13
N ILE A 626 13.79 22.89 -21.32
CA ILE A 626 14.47 23.27 -22.55
C ILE A 626 13.46 23.96 -23.46
N ASP A 627 13.89 25.00 -24.16
CA ASP A 627 13.07 25.66 -25.15
C ASP A 627 12.84 24.75 -26.37
N ALA A 628 11.58 24.48 -26.71
CA ALA A 628 11.20 23.61 -27.83
C ALA A 628 11.78 24.10 -29.16
N ALA A 629 11.89 25.41 -29.36
CA ALA A 629 12.45 25.99 -30.60
C ALA A 629 13.93 25.60 -30.80
N LYS A 630 14.70 25.41 -29.71
CA LYS A 630 16.10 24.95 -29.82
C LYS A 630 16.21 23.52 -30.35
N ILE A 631 15.18 22.71 -30.12
CA ILE A 631 15.16 21.31 -30.56
C ILE A 631 14.61 21.21 -31.98
N ALA A 632 13.51 21.90 -32.27
CA ALA A 632 12.84 21.84 -33.56
C ALA A 632 13.67 22.42 -34.72
N PHE A 633 14.42 23.51 -34.50
CA PHE A 633 15.16 24.19 -35.58
C PHE A 633 16.65 23.86 -35.63
N ALA A 634 17.27 23.48 -34.50
CA ALA A 634 18.72 23.28 -34.41
C ALA A 634 19.11 22.23 -33.35
N PRO A 635 18.69 20.96 -33.48
CA PRO A 635 18.95 19.94 -32.48
C PRO A 635 20.46 19.67 -32.38
N ASN A 636 21.09 20.10 -31.29
CA ASN A 636 22.51 19.87 -31.00
C ASN A 636 22.68 19.25 -29.61
N PRO A 637 22.84 17.91 -29.51
CA PRO A 637 22.98 17.21 -28.23
C PRO A 637 24.13 17.72 -27.36
N ALA A 638 25.28 18.04 -27.97
CA ALA A 638 26.45 18.51 -27.25
C ALA A 638 26.23 19.89 -26.61
N LYS A 639 25.55 20.80 -27.33
CA LYS A 639 25.20 22.12 -26.82
C LYS A 639 24.14 22.03 -25.69
N LEU A 640 23.13 21.18 -25.87
CA LEU A 640 22.08 20.98 -24.85
C LEU A 640 22.67 20.45 -23.53
N LEU A 641 23.64 19.53 -23.59
CA LEU A 641 24.33 19.05 -22.40
C LEU A 641 25.26 20.10 -21.77
N ALA A 642 25.95 20.88 -22.58
CA ALA A 642 26.80 21.96 -22.07
C ALA A 642 25.98 23.04 -21.34
N ASP A 643 24.78 23.33 -21.85
CA ASP A 643 23.84 24.29 -21.27
C ASP A 643 23.03 23.70 -20.09
N PHE A 644 23.20 22.41 -19.77
CA PHE A 644 22.37 21.70 -18.80
C PHE A 644 22.57 22.23 -17.37
N LYS A 645 21.48 22.66 -16.74
CA LYS A 645 21.44 23.10 -15.34
C LYS A 645 20.19 22.51 -14.68
N PRO A 646 20.34 21.53 -13.77
CA PRO A 646 19.18 20.87 -13.16
C PRO A 646 18.38 21.87 -12.32
N ALA A 647 17.06 21.78 -12.39
CA ALA A 647 16.14 22.61 -11.61
C ALA A 647 16.07 22.17 -10.13
N GLY A 648 16.65 21.02 -9.77
CA GLY A 648 16.65 20.45 -8.42
C GLY A 648 15.29 19.92 -7.96
N LYS A 649 14.33 19.76 -8.89
CA LYS A 649 12.99 19.23 -8.65
C LYS A 649 12.51 18.42 -9.86
N PRO A 650 11.68 17.40 -9.66
CA PRO A 650 11.07 16.65 -10.74
C PRO A 650 9.93 17.44 -11.42
N PHE A 651 9.73 17.20 -12.71
CA PHE A 651 8.61 17.68 -13.51
C PHE A 651 7.60 16.54 -13.73
N VAL A 652 6.32 16.88 -13.79
CA VAL A 652 5.25 15.89 -14.03
C VAL A 652 5.03 15.78 -15.53
N LEU A 653 5.23 14.59 -16.08
CA LEU A 653 5.09 14.28 -17.51
C LEU A 653 3.70 13.71 -17.83
N ALA A 654 3.05 13.05 -16.86
CA ALA A 654 1.67 12.60 -16.98
C ALA A 654 0.95 12.70 -15.64
N ALA A 655 -0.35 13.00 -15.68
CA ALA A 655 -1.18 13.11 -14.49
C ALA A 655 -2.61 12.62 -14.75
N ARG A 656 -3.22 12.09 -13.69
CA ARG A 656 -4.66 11.85 -13.59
C ARG A 656 -5.31 13.05 -12.92
N ILE A 657 -6.47 13.44 -13.43
CA ILE A 657 -7.25 14.57 -12.93
C ILE A 657 -8.68 14.11 -12.71
N ASP A 658 -9.13 14.30 -11.47
CA ASP A 658 -10.45 13.89 -11.00
C ASP A 658 -11.13 15.06 -10.27
N GLY A 659 -12.40 15.34 -10.57
CA GLY A 659 -13.18 16.32 -9.82
C GLY A 659 -14.12 17.15 -10.67
N GLU A 660 -14.70 18.19 -10.08
CA GLU A 660 -15.62 19.07 -10.81
C GLU A 660 -14.85 20.09 -11.67
N ILE A 661 -15.25 20.24 -12.92
CA ILE A 661 -14.72 21.26 -13.84
C ILE A 661 -15.82 22.23 -14.28
N VAL A 662 -15.38 23.39 -14.78
CA VAL A 662 -16.23 24.39 -15.42
C VAL A 662 -15.93 24.43 -16.91
N SER A 663 -16.90 24.88 -17.71
CA SER A 663 -16.71 25.00 -19.16
C SER A 663 -15.65 26.04 -19.49
N ALA A 664 -14.80 25.73 -20.46
CA ALA A 664 -13.89 26.70 -21.07
C ALA A 664 -14.60 27.72 -21.98
N PHE A 665 -15.92 27.59 -22.16
CA PHE A 665 -16.78 28.37 -23.06
C PHE A 665 -18.02 28.89 -22.33
N PRO A 666 -17.88 29.82 -21.37
CA PRO A 666 -19.00 30.30 -20.54
C PRO A 666 -20.11 30.99 -21.33
N GLU A 667 -19.77 31.58 -22.47
CA GLU A 667 -20.71 32.24 -23.40
C GLU A 667 -21.43 31.25 -24.35
N GLY A 668 -21.22 29.94 -24.18
CA GLY A 668 -21.77 28.91 -25.03
C GLY A 668 -20.94 28.63 -26.29
N ARG A 669 -21.58 28.02 -27.30
CA ARG A 669 -20.92 27.57 -28.53
C ARG A 669 -20.25 28.75 -29.27
N PRO A 670 -18.97 28.65 -29.64
CA PRO A 670 -18.29 29.66 -30.46
C PRO A 670 -19.00 29.90 -31.80
N LYS A 671 -18.97 31.15 -32.30
CA LYS A 671 -19.50 31.49 -33.63
C LYS A 671 -18.53 31.02 -34.73
N ALA A 672 -19.04 30.36 -35.76
CA ALA A 672 -18.23 29.87 -36.88
C ALA A 672 -17.50 31.02 -37.60
N ALA A 673 -16.22 30.82 -37.95
CA ALA A 673 -15.44 31.78 -38.73
C ALA A 673 -15.91 31.92 -40.20
N THR A 674 -16.92 31.17 -40.62
CA THR A 674 -17.46 31.20 -42.00
C THR A 674 -19.00 31.08 -41.99
N GLU A 675 -19.68 32.03 -41.37
CA GLU A 675 -21.13 32.18 -41.57
C GLU A 675 -21.41 32.85 -42.93
N THR A 676 -21.50 32.04 -43.99
CA THR A 676 -22.34 32.42 -45.14
C THR A 676 -23.77 32.02 -44.80
N LYS A 677 -24.71 32.96 -44.90
CA LYS A 677 -26.12 32.87 -44.44
C LYS A 677 -26.98 31.72 -45.03
N ALA A 678 -26.41 30.78 -45.77
CA ALA A 678 -27.14 29.72 -46.47
C ALA A 678 -27.18 28.35 -45.75
N ALA A 679 -26.33 28.09 -44.75
CA ALA A 679 -26.23 26.77 -44.10
C ALA A 679 -27.00 26.64 -42.77
N ALA A 680 -27.99 27.50 -42.52
CA ALA A 680 -28.74 27.54 -41.25
C ALA A 680 -29.95 26.58 -41.19
N LYS A 681 -30.22 25.80 -42.24
CA LYS A 681 -31.35 24.86 -42.27
C LYS A 681 -30.82 23.43 -42.27
N GLU A 682 -31.07 22.75 -41.16
CA GLU A 682 -30.66 21.38 -40.78
C GLU A 682 -29.46 21.31 -39.83
N LYS A 683 -29.65 21.73 -38.58
CA LYS A 683 -28.83 21.24 -37.46
C LYS A 683 -29.74 20.45 -36.52
N LYS A 684 -29.37 19.18 -36.27
CA LYS A 684 -29.94 18.32 -35.21
C LYS A 684 -30.04 19.12 -33.89
N PRO A 685 -31.02 18.85 -33.02
CA PRO A 685 -31.17 19.56 -31.75
C PRO A 685 -29.84 19.50 -30.98
N VAL A 686 -29.19 20.65 -30.82
CA VAL A 686 -27.93 20.75 -30.09
C VAL A 686 -28.27 20.58 -28.61
N ALA A 687 -27.69 19.57 -27.97
CA ALA A 687 -27.84 19.34 -26.54
C ALA A 687 -27.52 20.62 -25.75
N GLU A 688 -28.30 20.87 -24.68
CA GLU A 688 -28.18 22.04 -23.82
C GLU A 688 -26.72 22.27 -23.36
N HIS A 689 -26.28 23.54 -23.40
CA HIS A 689 -24.95 23.94 -22.98
C HIS A 689 -24.80 23.75 -21.46
N LEU A 690 -23.73 23.09 -21.04
CA LEU A 690 -23.37 22.93 -19.64
C LEU A 690 -22.27 23.92 -19.27
N ALA A 691 -22.52 24.75 -18.25
CA ALA A 691 -21.51 25.64 -17.68
C ALA A 691 -20.61 24.94 -16.64
N LYS A 692 -21.09 23.83 -16.07
CA LYS A 692 -20.41 23.02 -15.03
C LYS A 692 -20.67 21.54 -15.28
N SER A 693 -19.71 20.68 -14.89
CA SER A 693 -19.87 19.24 -15.01
C SER A 693 -21.03 18.71 -14.16
N LYS A 694 -21.77 17.72 -14.68
CA LYS A 694 -22.87 17.04 -13.95
C LYS A 694 -22.38 16.19 -12.78
N GLY A 695 -21.12 15.78 -12.81
CA GLY A 695 -20.44 15.00 -11.78
C GLY A 695 -18.93 15.20 -11.84
N PRO A 696 -18.14 14.46 -11.06
CA PRO A 696 -16.69 14.48 -11.20
C PRO A 696 -16.29 13.95 -12.59
N VAL A 697 -15.41 14.68 -13.27
CA VAL A 697 -14.81 14.23 -14.53
C VAL A 697 -13.58 13.39 -14.23
N HIS A 698 -13.28 12.48 -15.15
CA HIS A 698 -12.13 11.58 -15.08
C HIS A 698 -11.31 11.71 -16.35
N LEU A 699 -10.09 12.22 -16.22
CA LEU A 699 -9.20 12.41 -17.37
C LEU A 699 -7.74 12.11 -17.03
N VAL A 700 -7.00 11.64 -18.03
CA VAL A 700 -5.55 11.43 -17.96
C VAL A 700 -4.91 12.28 -19.04
N VAL A 701 -3.94 13.11 -18.63
CA VAL A 701 -3.14 13.91 -19.55
C VAL A 701 -1.71 13.40 -19.52
N ILE A 702 -1.19 13.05 -20.69
CA ILE A 702 0.21 12.71 -20.92
C ILE A 702 0.79 13.80 -21.81
N ALA A 703 1.85 14.44 -21.34
CA ALA A 703 2.47 15.59 -21.99
C ALA A 703 3.44 15.19 -23.13
N ASP A 704 3.16 14.09 -23.82
CA ASP A 704 3.95 13.61 -24.95
C ASP A 704 3.03 12.80 -25.88
N SER A 705 2.99 13.16 -27.16
CA SER A 705 2.24 12.41 -28.18
C SER A 705 3.13 11.47 -28.99
N ASP A 706 4.43 11.74 -29.02
CA ASP A 706 5.42 10.97 -29.76
C ASP A 706 5.69 9.61 -29.13
N LEU A 707 5.41 9.41 -27.83
CA LEU A 707 5.46 8.08 -27.20
C LEU A 707 4.63 7.01 -27.93
N LEU A 708 3.60 7.43 -28.68
CA LEU A 708 2.74 6.55 -29.48
C LEU A 708 3.40 6.10 -30.80
N GLN A 709 4.46 6.77 -31.26
CA GLN A 709 5.14 6.43 -32.50
C GLN A 709 5.95 5.14 -32.37
N ASP A 710 5.92 4.33 -33.43
CA ASP A 710 6.57 3.02 -33.50
C ASP A 710 8.05 3.05 -33.05
N ARG A 711 8.81 4.09 -33.41
CA ARG A 711 10.25 4.19 -33.09
C ARG A 711 10.59 4.20 -31.59
N PHE A 712 9.64 4.61 -30.73
CA PHE A 712 9.88 4.72 -29.29
C PHE A 712 9.49 3.46 -28.52
N TRP A 713 8.72 2.55 -29.13
CA TRP A 713 8.22 1.38 -28.41
C TRP A 713 8.34 0.06 -29.16
N VAL A 714 8.63 0.07 -30.46
CA VAL A 714 8.87 -1.12 -31.28
C VAL A 714 10.16 -1.00 -32.05
N GLN A 715 10.90 -2.10 -32.11
CA GLN A 715 11.91 -2.32 -33.13
C GLN A 715 11.36 -3.25 -34.22
N ALA A 716 11.22 -2.72 -35.44
CA ALA A 716 10.81 -3.49 -36.60
C ALA A 716 12.02 -4.19 -37.22
N THR A 717 12.01 -5.52 -37.29
CA THR A 717 13.02 -6.32 -38.00
C THR A 717 12.39 -6.97 -39.23
N SER A 718 13.00 -6.79 -40.40
CA SER A 718 12.57 -7.46 -41.63
C SER A 718 12.95 -8.94 -41.59
N VAL A 719 11.97 -9.84 -41.58
CA VAL A 719 12.17 -11.29 -41.57
C VAL A 719 11.28 -11.91 -42.66
N PHE A 720 11.88 -12.64 -43.60
CA PHE A 720 11.20 -13.31 -44.73
C PHE A 720 10.20 -12.44 -45.53
N GLY A 721 10.52 -11.17 -45.76
CA GLY A 721 9.64 -10.24 -46.50
C GLY A 721 8.47 -9.69 -45.68
N GLY A 722 8.32 -10.08 -44.41
CA GLY A 722 7.45 -9.45 -43.42
C GLY A 722 8.24 -8.61 -42.42
N SER A 723 7.55 -7.71 -41.71
CA SER A 723 8.13 -6.92 -40.62
C SER A 723 7.68 -7.50 -39.28
N LEU A 724 8.61 -8.02 -38.48
CA LEU A 724 8.36 -8.47 -37.12
C LEU A 724 8.61 -7.31 -36.15
N ALA A 725 7.55 -6.88 -35.45
CA ALA A 725 7.59 -5.82 -34.46
C ALA A 725 7.90 -6.40 -33.08
N ILE A 726 9.07 -6.08 -32.51
CA ILE A 726 9.45 -6.47 -31.15
C ILE A 726 9.31 -5.26 -30.22
N PRO A 727 8.44 -5.31 -29.19
CA PRO A 727 8.33 -4.22 -28.22
C PRO A 727 9.65 -4.02 -27.45
N ILE A 728 10.11 -2.77 -27.37
CA ILE A 728 11.30 -2.34 -26.62
C ILE A 728 10.96 -1.47 -25.40
N SER A 729 9.70 -1.05 -25.27
CA SER A 729 9.18 -0.30 -24.11
C SER A 729 7.70 -0.62 -23.89
N ALA A 730 7.19 -0.23 -22.73
CA ALA A 730 5.80 -0.47 -22.32
C ALA A 730 4.82 0.65 -22.74
N ASN A 731 5.13 1.45 -23.77
CA ASN A 731 4.29 2.60 -24.16
C ASN A 731 2.90 2.18 -24.66
N ALA A 732 2.80 1.08 -25.40
CA ALA A 732 1.52 0.55 -25.85
C ALA A 732 0.67 0.04 -24.67
N ASP A 733 1.32 -0.55 -23.67
CA ASP A 733 0.68 -1.00 -22.44
C ASP A 733 0.19 0.20 -21.61
N LEU A 734 0.94 1.30 -21.55
CA LEU A 734 0.50 2.55 -20.92
C LEU A 734 -0.82 3.05 -21.53
N ALA A 735 -0.89 3.12 -22.87
CA ALA A 735 -2.08 3.59 -23.57
C ALA A 735 -3.28 2.65 -23.35
N ALA A 736 -3.06 1.34 -23.45
CA ALA A 736 -4.11 0.33 -23.22
C ALA A 736 -4.61 0.37 -21.77
N ASN A 737 -3.70 0.38 -20.78
CA ASN A 737 -4.03 0.48 -19.37
C ASN A 737 -4.78 1.78 -19.06
N ALA A 738 -4.40 2.90 -19.69
CA ALA A 738 -5.10 4.18 -19.50
C ALA A 738 -6.53 4.14 -20.07
N ILE A 739 -6.72 3.59 -21.28
CA ILE A 739 -8.05 3.42 -21.87
C ILE A 739 -8.90 2.48 -21.02
N GLU A 740 -8.34 1.38 -20.54
CA GLU A 740 -9.06 0.41 -19.71
C GLU A 740 -9.41 0.98 -18.33
N SER A 741 -8.45 1.65 -17.68
CA SER A 741 -8.61 2.28 -16.37
C SER A 741 -9.60 3.45 -16.39
N LEU A 742 -9.69 4.19 -17.49
CA LEU A 742 -10.69 5.24 -17.69
C LEU A 742 -12.03 4.63 -18.12
N GLY A 743 -12.03 3.74 -19.11
CA GLY A 743 -13.22 3.13 -19.69
C GLY A 743 -14.01 2.23 -18.73
N GLY A 744 -13.40 1.73 -17.66
CA GLY A 744 -14.06 0.94 -16.62
C GLY A 744 -15.33 1.59 -16.04
N SER A 745 -16.25 0.76 -15.53
CA SER A 745 -17.49 1.25 -14.92
C SER A 745 -17.21 2.16 -13.71
N PRO A 746 -18.16 3.04 -13.33
CA PRO A 746 -18.09 3.77 -12.07
C PRO A 746 -17.84 2.86 -10.86
N ASP A 747 -18.36 1.62 -10.91
CA ASP A 747 -18.11 0.60 -9.90
C ASP A 747 -16.63 0.21 -9.83
N LEU A 748 -15.95 -0.05 -10.97
CA LEU A 748 -14.51 -0.33 -11.00
C LEU A 748 -13.66 0.87 -10.55
N ILE A 749 -14.11 2.10 -10.82
CA ILE A 749 -13.47 3.32 -10.33
C ILE A 749 -13.51 3.38 -8.79
N SER A 750 -14.63 2.99 -8.17
CA SER A 750 -14.76 2.96 -6.72
C SER A 750 -13.84 1.92 -6.06
N VAL A 751 -13.66 0.75 -6.71
CA VAL A 751 -12.75 -0.31 -6.26
C VAL A 751 -11.30 0.19 -6.26
N ARG A 752 -10.89 0.88 -7.33
CA ARG A 752 -9.55 1.46 -7.48
C ARG A 752 -9.22 2.48 -6.39
N SER A 753 -10.20 3.31 -5.99
CA SER A 753 -9.97 4.41 -5.04
C SER A 753 -9.65 3.99 -3.60
N ARG A 754 -9.85 2.70 -3.26
CA ARG A 754 -9.61 2.14 -1.91
C ARG A 754 -8.25 1.48 -1.73
N GLY A 755 -7.54 1.13 -2.80
CA GLY A 755 -6.32 0.30 -2.76
C GLY A 755 -5.01 1.03 -2.38
N SER A 756 -5.04 2.34 -2.13
CA SER A 756 -3.80 3.14 -2.08
C SER A 756 -3.63 3.92 -0.79
N TYR A 757 -3.24 3.25 0.31
CA TYR A 757 -2.66 3.94 1.47
C TYR A 757 -1.46 3.19 2.05
N ARG A 758 -0.27 3.46 1.49
CA ARG A 758 0.95 3.38 2.31
C ARG A 758 0.84 4.49 3.35
N ARG A 759 1.04 4.15 4.62
CA ARG A 759 1.15 5.12 5.72
C ARG A 759 2.63 5.27 6.06
N PRO A 760 3.45 5.94 5.23
CA PRO A 760 4.87 6.09 5.52
C PRO A 760 5.08 6.96 6.75
N PHE A 761 6.28 6.93 7.31
CA PHE A 761 6.70 7.95 8.27
C PHE A 761 6.87 9.30 7.55
N THR A 762 5.80 10.09 7.49
CA THR A 762 5.79 11.42 6.86
C THR A 762 6.82 12.36 7.48
N LEU A 763 7.02 12.28 8.80
CA LEU A 763 8.03 13.08 9.49
C LEU A 763 9.45 12.71 9.03
N VAL A 764 9.75 11.42 8.91
CA VAL A 764 11.05 10.93 8.44
C VAL A 764 11.25 11.29 6.97
N ALA A 765 10.22 11.14 6.14
CA ALA A 765 10.26 11.52 4.72
C ALA A 765 10.51 13.04 4.55
N GLU A 766 9.89 13.88 5.38
CA GLU A 766 10.13 15.32 5.36
C GLU A 766 11.54 15.68 5.82
N LEU A 767 12.05 15.01 6.87
CA LEU A 767 13.42 15.18 7.34
C LEU A 767 14.42 14.76 6.26
N GLN A 768 14.22 13.61 5.62
CA GLN A 768 15.03 13.17 4.47
C GLN A 768 14.99 14.18 3.33
N ARG A 769 13.82 14.73 2.99
CA ARG A 769 13.71 15.75 1.94
C ARG A 769 14.46 17.05 2.31
N LYS A 770 14.33 17.53 3.55
CA LYS A 770 15.07 18.71 4.03
C LYS A 770 16.57 18.45 4.07
N ALA A 771 16.96 17.25 4.50
CA ALA A 771 18.34 16.78 4.55
C ALA A 771 18.96 16.76 3.15
N GLU A 772 18.27 16.16 2.18
CA GLU A 772 18.68 16.08 0.78
C GLU A 772 18.88 17.48 0.18
N MET A 773 17.98 18.42 0.45
CA MET A 773 18.13 19.82 0.00
C MET A 773 19.38 20.50 0.57
N ARG A 774 19.65 20.32 1.88
CA ARG A 774 20.86 20.88 2.52
C ARG A 774 22.13 20.21 2.01
N PHE A 775 22.10 18.89 1.82
CA PHE A 775 23.21 18.13 1.26
C PHE A 775 23.59 18.66 -0.11
N ARG A 776 22.61 18.78 -1.01
CA ARG A 776 22.82 19.27 -2.37
C ARG A 776 23.33 20.70 -2.40
N ALA A 777 22.75 21.59 -1.60
CA ALA A 777 23.24 22.96 -1.48
C ALA A 777 24.72 23.00 -1.08
N LYS A 778 25.12 22.14 -0.13
CA LYS A 778 26.51 22.08 0.34
C LYS A 778 27.44 21.37 -0.64
N GLU A 779 26.97 20.33 -1.30
CA GLU A 779 27.68 19.63 -2.36
C GLU A 779 27.97 20.58 -3.52
N GLN A 780 26.99 21.40 -3.92
CA GLN A 780 27.15 22.40 -4.97
C GLN A 780 28.17 23.46 -4.56
N GLU A 781 28.05 24.03 -3.34
CA GLU A 781 29.04 24.98 -2.80
C GLU A 781 30.47 24.41 -2.80
N LEU A 782 30.63 23.14 -2.40
CA LEU A 782 31.93 22.47 -2.34
C LEU A 782 32.46 22.10 -3.73
N THR A 783 31.59 21.72 -4.65
CA THR A 783 31.94 21.43 -6.05
C THR A 783 32.38 22.69 -6.77
N ASP A 784 31.70 23.81 -6.53
CA ASP A 784 32.06 25.11 -7.11
C ASP A 784 33.42 25.58 -6.58
N LYS A 785 33.67 25.44 -5.26
CA LYS A 785 34.99 25.68 -4.66
C LYS A 785 36.06 24.78 -5.24
N LEU A 786 35.78 23.49 -5.42
CA LEU A 786 36.72 22.55 -6.04
C LEU A 786 37.05 22.93 -7.49
N ARG A 787 36.06 23.35 -8.28
CA ARG A 787 36.28 23.84 -9.65
C ARG A 787 37.14 25.11 -9.67
N GLU A 788 36.87 26.06 -8.78
CA GLU A 788 37.69 27.27 -8.65
C GLU A 788 39.15 26.91 -8.30
N THR A 789 39.34 25.98 -7.36
CA THR A 789 40.65 25.46 -6.97
C THR A 789 41.36 24.72 -8.12
N GLU A 790 40.64 23.89 -8.88
CA GLU A 790 41.20 23.17 -10.04
C GLU A 790 41.55 24.13 -11.19
N SER A 791 40.79 25.21 -11.38
CA SER A 791 41.13 26.28 -12.33
C SER A 791 42.45 26.96 -11.95
N LYS A 792 42.62 27.33 -10.67
CA LYS A 792 43.86 27.92 -10.13
C LYS A 792 45.05 26.98 -10.32
N LEU A 793 44.86 25.67 -10.11
CA LEU A 793 45.90 24.67 -10.36
C LEU A 793 46.30 24.60 -11.84
N ASN A 794 45.31 24.62 -12.74
CA ASN A 794 45.56 24.59 -14.18
C ASN A 794 46.26 25.88 -14.67
N GLU A 795 45.98 27.03 -14.06
CA GLU A 795 46.71 28.28 -14.33
C GLU A 795 48.18 28.20 -13.87
N LEU A 796 48.42 27.68 -12.66
CA LEU A 796 49.77 27.43 -12.15
C LEU A 796 50.53 26.39 -13.00
N GLN A 797 49.83 25.39 -13.55
CA GLN A 797 50.39 24.41 -14.47
C GLN A 797 50.62 24.97 -15.88
N ARG A 798 49.79 25.89 -16.39
CA ARG A 798 50.02 26.55 -17.69
C ARG A 798 51.21 27.51 -17.65
N GLY A 799 51.45 28.19 -16.51
CA GLY A 799 52.67 28.97 -16.31
C GLY A 799 53.97 28.15 -16.34
N ARG A 800 53.87 26.82 -16.21
CA ARG A 800 54.96 25.84 -16.32
C ARG A 800 55.40 25.59 -17.78
N ASP A 801 54.45 25.60 -18.71
CA ASP A 801 54.71 25.29 -20.13
C ASP A 801 55.46 26.43 -20.84
N ASP A 802 55.32 27.68 -20.38
CA ASP A 802 56.00 28.86 -20.94
C ASP A 802 57.45 29.04 -20.45
N SER A 803 57.87 28.37 -19.37
CA SER A 803 59.16 28.62 -18.70
C SER A 803 60.16 27.45 -18.75
N GLY A 804 59.80 26.32 -19.39
CA GLY A 804 60.75 25.24 -19.74
C GLY A 804 61.40 24.48 -18.56
N ALA A 805 60.94 24.69 -17.33
CA ALA A 805 61.53 24.10 -16.13
C ALA A 805 60.94 22.73 -15.78
N THR A 806 61.80 21.72 -15.63
CA THR A 806 61.43 20.31 -15.35
C THR A 806 61.16 20.01 -13.87
N THR A 807 61.49 20.93 -12.95
CA THR A 807 61.32 20.78 -11.50
C THR A 807 60.54 21.96 -10.90
N LEU A 808 59.57 21.64 -10.03
CA LEU A 808 58.75 22.61 -9.30
C LEU A 808 59.63 23.47 -8.39
N THR A 809 59.42 24.79 -8.37
CA THR A 809 60.10 25.66 -7.39
C THR A 809 59.58 25.35 -5.98
N ALA A 810 60.39 25.62 -4.95
CA ALA A 810 60.03 25.31 -3.56
C ALA A 810 58.75 26.03 -3.09
N GLU A 811 58.41 27.19 -3.68
CA GLU A 811 57.15 27.89 -3.43
C GLU A 811 55.96 27.20 -4.12
N GLN A 812 56.12 26.77 -5.38
CA GLN A 812 55.08 26.05 -6.13
C GLN A 812 54.76 24.67 -5.52
N GLN A 813 55.77 23.97 -5.00
CA GLN A 813 55.57 22.70 -4.30
C GLN A 813 54.71 22.89 -3.04
N ARG A 814 54.99 23.93 -2.24
CA ARG A 814 54.21 24.26 -1.03
C ARG A 814 52.77 24.64 -1.35
N GLU A 815 52.56 25.33 -2.47
CA GLU A 815 51.23 25.74 -2.91
C GLU A 815 50.42 24.54 -3.42
N LEU A 816 51.03 23.61 -4.17
CA LEU A 816 50.42 22.33 -4.56
C LEU A 816 50.05 21.46 -3.35
N ASP A 817 50.93 21.36 -2.35
CA ASP A 817 50.66 20.61 -1.12
C ASP A 817 49.50 21.23 -0.32
N ARG A 818 49.43 22.57 -0.26
CA ARG A 818 48.30 23.30 0.33
C ARG A 818 47.00 23.00 -0.41
N PHE A 819 47.02 22.93 -1.73
CA PHE A 819 45.85 22.59 -2.55
C PHE A 819 45.40 21.14 -2.37
N LEU A 820 46.32 20.18 -2.33
CA LEU A 820 46.00 18.77 -2.04
C LEU A 820 45.36 18.63 -0.65
N ALA A 821 45.85 19.39 0.34
CA ALA A 821 45.25 19.44 1.68
C ALA A 821 43.83 20.03 1.66
N GLU A 822 43.57 21.09 0.88
CA GLU A 822 42.22 21.66 0.71
C GLU A 822 41.26 20.69 0.03
N LYS A 823 41.70 19.97 -1.02
CA LYS A 823 40.88 18.94 -1.70
C LYS A 823 40.48 17.81 -0.74
N VAL A 824 41.39 17.36 0.12
CA VAL A 824 41.09 16.38 1.17
C VAL A 824 40.11 16.95 2.21
N LYS A 825 40.28 18.21 2.59
CA LYS A 825 39.37 18.92 3.51
C LYS A 825 37.95 19.01 2.94
N PHE A 826 37.77 19.36 1.66
CA PHE A 826 36.45 19.41 1.02
C PHE A 826 35.79 18.02 0.94
N ARG A 827 36.55 16.98 0.57
CA ARG A 827 36.05 15.59 0.61
C ARG A 827 35.66 15.13 2.02
N LYS A 828 36.36 15.62 3.06
CA LYS A 828 36.03 15.33 4.47
C LYS A 828 34.76 16.07 4.89
N GLN A 829 34.59 17.32 4.47
CA GLN A 829 33.38 18.11 4.73
C GLN A 829 32.15 17.47 4.07
N LEU A 830 32.26 17.02 2.81
CA LEU A 830 31.15 16.35 2.11
C LEU A 830 30.71 15.08 2.85
N ARG A 831 31.66 14.25 3.28
CA ARG A 831 31.39 13.05 4.11
C ARG A 831 30.80 13.39 5.47
N ALA A 832 31.26 14.47 6.11
CA ALA A 832 30.74 14.91 7.39
C ALA A 832 29.27 15.37 7.29
N VAL A 833 28.91 16.04 6.20
CA VAL A 833 27.51 16.41 5.94
C VAL A 833 26.66 15.15 5.78
N GLN A 834 27.07 14.18 4.94
CA GLN A 834 26.32 12.91 4.82
C GLN A 834 26.15 12.18 6.16
N TYR A 835 27.20 12.17 6.99
CA TYR A 835 27.15 11.58 8.33
C TYR A 835 26.16 12.30 9.25
N GLN A 836 26.17 13.63 9.28
CA GLN A 836 25.24 14.43 10.11
C GLN A 836 23.78 14.17 9.74
N LEU A 837 23.47 13.93 8.46
CA LEU A 837 22.09 13.68 8.03
C LEU A 837 21.57 12.32 8.48
N ARG A 838 22.40 11.27 8.42
CA ARG A 838 22.05 9.97 9.03
C ARG A 838 21.90 10.11 10.54
N ALA A 839 22.79 10.87 11.18
CA ALA A 839 22.73 11.09 12.62
C ALA A 839 21.45 11.80 13.08
N GLU A 840 20.87 12.73 12.30
CA GLU A 840 19.58 13.36 12.66
C GLU A 840 18.43 12.34 12.70
N ILE A 841 18.36 11.43 11.73
CA ILE A 841 17.35 10.37 11.68
C ILE A 841 17.60 9.36 12.80
N ASP A 842 18.83 8.89 12.95
CA ASP A 842 19.22 7.95 13.99
C ASP A 842 18.96 8.51 15.40
N ASN A 843 19.17 9.82 15.60
CA ASN A 843 18.87 10.50 16.86
C ASN A 843 17.37 10.60 17.12
N LEU A 844 16.56 10.89 16.10
CA LEU A 844 15.09 10.87 16.24
C LEU A 844 14.62 9.47 16.64
N GLU A 845 15.11 8.44 15.96
CA GLU A 845 14.80 7.05 16.31
C GLU A 845 15.23 6.72 17.74
N ALA A 846 16.46 7.06 18.12
CA ALA A 846 17.00 6.78 19.45
C ALA A 846 16.19 7.51 20.53
N MET A 847 15.86 8.78 20.32
CA MET A 847 15.04 9.58 21.24
C MET A 847 13.66 8.95 21.41
N LEU A 848 13.01 8.54 20.32
CA LEU A 848 11.70 7.89 20.37
C LEU A 848 11.79 6.51 21.04
N LYS A 849 12.84 5.72 20.79
CA LYS A 849 13.07 4.43 21.49
C LYS A 849 13.19 4.66 22.99
N VAL A 850 14.04 5.59 23.42
CA VAL A 850 14.24 5.94 24.83
C VAL A 850 12.96 6.45 25.48
N PHE A 851 12.26 7.38 24.82
CA PHE A 851 11.01 7.93 25.32
C PHE A 851 9.95 6.83 25.51
N ASN A 852 9.72 6.00 24.51
CA ASN A 852 8.71 4.95 24.59
C ASN A 852 9.05 3.83 25.59
N ILE A 853 10.34 3.51 25.76
CA ILE A 853 10.77 2.45 26.69
C ILE A 853 10.84 2.95 28.14
N LEU A 854 11.32 4.17 28.38
CA LEU A 854 11.70 4.62 29.73
C LEU A 854 10.79 5.70 30.34
N PHE A 855 9.99 6.43 29.55
CA PHE A 855 9.20 7.56 30.06
C PHE A 855 8.24 7.12 31.18
N VAL A 856 7.39 6.13 30.91
CA VAL A 856 6.38 5.69 31.89
C VAL A 856 6.99 4.90 33.04
N PRO A 857 7.94 3.95 32.82
CA PRO A 857 8.68 3.34 33.93
C PRO A 857 9.38 4.37 34.83
N GLY A 858 9.99 5.40 34.24
CA GLY A 858 10.60 6.50 34.96
C GLY A 858 9.60 7.31 35.79
N LEU A 859 8.41 7.58 35.24
CA LEU A 859 7.31 8.25 35.96
C LEU A 859 6.82 7.40 37.14
N ILE A 860 6.69 6.09 36.97
CA ILE A 860 6.33 5.16 38.05
C ILE A 860 7.40 5.17 39.14
N ALA A 861 8.68 5.10 38.78
CA ALA A 861 9.80 5.16 39.72
C ALA A 861 9.82 6.49 40.50
N LEU A 862 9.54 7.61 39.82
CA LEU A 862 9.44 8.93 40.43
C LEU A 862 8.28 8.99 41.43
N ILE A 863 7.09 8.51 41.06
CA ILE A 863 5.92 8.47 41.95
C ILE A 863 6.22 7.61 43.18
N ALA A 864 6.85 6.44 42.99
CA ALA A 864 7.24 5.56 44.09
C ALA A 864 8.26 6.23 45.03
N PHE A 865 9.24 6.96 44.46
CA PHE A 865 10.23 7.70 45.23
C PHE A 865 9.59 8.84 46.03
N VAL A 866 8.72 9.65 45.43
CA VAL A 866 7.99 10.72 46.11
C VAL A 866 7.13 10.16 47.25
N ALA A 867 6.41 9.06 47.00
CA ALA A 867 5.61 8.40 48.03
C ALA A 867 6.47 7.90 49.20
N TRP A 868 7.66 7.36 48.91
CA TRP A 868 8.62 6.94 49.93
C TRP A 868 9.14 8.12 50.75
N VAL A 869 9.50 9.24 50.11
CA VAL A 869 9.93 10.47 50.79
C VAL A 869 8.84 11.02 51.71
N ILE A 870 7.58 11.09 51.23
CA ILE A 870 6.44 11.58 52.03
C ILE A 870 6.19 10.66 53.24
N ARG A 871 6.26 9.34 53.06
CA ARG A 871 6.13 8.37 54.17
C ARG A 871 7.24 8.52 55.19
N ARG A 872 8.48 8.74 54.74
CA ARG A 872 9.65 8.96 55.63
C ARG A 872 9.57 10.30 56.37
N ALA A 873 9.02 11.34 55.75
CA ALA A 873 8.80 12.63 56.40
C ALA A 873 7.73 12.55 57.49
N ARG A 874 6.60 11.86 57.24
CA ARG A 874 5.54 11.65 58.24
C ARG A 874 5.93 10.68 59.37
N GLY A 875 6.83 9.73 59.10
CA GLY A 875 7.36 8.81 60.12
C GLY A 875 8.40 9.43 61.08
N ARG A 876 8.73 10.73 60.94
CA ARG A 876 9.61 11.48 61.85
C ARG A 876 8.85 12.31 62.89
N GLU A 877 7.51 12.32 62.86
CA GLU A 877 6.64 13.05 63.81
C GLU A 877 6.02 12.16 64.90
N TYR A 878 6.49 10.91 65.05
CA TYR A 878 6.09 9.99 66.12
C TYR A 878 7.26 9.59 67.02
#